data_AF-A0A3L6JQC7-F1
#
_entry.id   AF-A0A3L6JQC7-F1
#
_cell.length_a   1.000
_cell.length_b   1.000
_cell.length_c   1.000
_cell.angle_alpha   90.00
_cell.angle_beta   90.00
_cell.angle_gamma   90.00
#
_symmetry.space_group_name_H-M   'P 1'
#
loop_
_entity.id
_entity.type
_entity.pdbx_description
1 polymer ?
#
loop_
_entity_poly.entity_id
_entity_poly.type
_entity_poly.pdbx_seq_one_letter_code
_entity_poly.pdbx_strand_id
1 'polypeptide(L)'
;MPVNMDLVSPHVMLVAGKRGSGKSYTLGLIAEELARAMARREIEVAVVIIDTVDVFRLMVEPNNEQVASLEKWGLTAQGFPAAVYIPRRAYTHIPGEVKAKSHLFPLAISPSELSVSDWGYVIERHGALSTAMENLIGDVVDGLRRGYTRSKGDQQPPNPDFSIQDMIRCVESSSSVADLYKPSTRTALIQRLRRAQNLGIFHPGGTSAQDLAVAGQITVIDMAPLGSDAEAVLAILTNMLSRQILTYRMAWTDDGTSAREELPPTWLIVDEAQTLVPRSGTTPAKDAIVSYAKLGRRFGCSLILCTQQPSAVSDEAISQADIVISHSLSHDADIRALQQRAPAAMPEAFKDKAFISGLPRGVALVFDQSTENRRGFIMQARPRMSQHGGTDRLSALLEATKLIPPDVSELEAGTMEAPEGLLDTEEDLLSSLPDVPRPPLKLSKKDWDVLDDWIKSYAKGFFERQNREYAITEESSPMAEEVPALHAAGSLEEVPASSSARFVGVVEGKRIMARVFGELSPQLFEKAMLRKVLYSKPSHSFLFTSASPYREPVIVQRHDPVGNSTLQSVMSSLSAAGMTSESIVSEEGFTFILLKKDSVKASLSVALSGHTTCVPVVFVGSDKKQLDSLAQKLRETMR
;
A
#
# COMPACT_ATOMS: atom_id res chain seq x y z
N MET A 1 -23.06 3.40 -26.19
CA MET A 1 -21.96 4.36 -25.91
C MET A 1 -21.08 3.76 -24.82
N PRO A 2 -19.75 3.90 -24.90
CA PRO A 2 -18.86 3.45 -23.83
C PRO A 2 -19.08 4.30 -22.56
N VAL A 3 -18.95 3.67 -21.40
CA VAL A 3 -18.94 4.33 -20.09
C VAL A 3 -17.48 4.43 -19.66
N ASN A 4 -16.99 5.66 -19.48
CA ASN A 4 -15.62 5.90 -19.03
C ASN A 4 -15.64 6.33 -17.56
N MET A 5 -14.61 5.95 -16.82
CA MET A 5 -14.40 6.29 -15.42
C MET A 5 -13.07 7.04 -15.30
N ASP A 6 -13.03 8.09 -14.47
CA ASP A 6 -11.78 8.75 -14.13
C ASP A 6 -10.95 7.84 -13.21
N LEU A 7 -9.70 7.59 -13.61
CA LEU A 7 -8.74 6.77 -12.84
C LEU A 7 -7.65 7.62 -12.19
N VAL A 8 -7.60 8.93 -12.48
CA VAL A 8 -6.64 9.89 -11.94
C VAL A 8 -7.11 10.41 -10.59
N SER A 9 -8.39 10.76 -10.49
CA SER A 9 -8.98 11.27 -9.25
C SER A 9 -9.20 10.14 -8.23
N PRO A 10 -8.99 10.40 -6.93
CA PRO A 10 -9.31 9.43 -5.89
C PRO A 10 -10.81 9.27 -5.67
N HIS A 11 -11.26 8.01 -5.67
CA HIS A 11 -12.67 7.63 -5.56
C HIS A 11 -12.94 6.75 -4.34
N VAL A 12 -14.14 6.85 -3.79
CA VAL A 12 -14.69 5.88 -2.85
C VAL A 12 -15.89 5.25 -3.53
N MET A 13 -15.84 3.94 -3.73
CA MET A 13 -16.82 3.22 -4.52
C MET A 13 -17.51 2.15 -3.69
N LEU A 14 -18.81 1.97 -3.92
CA LEU A 14 -19.56 0.81 -3.45
C LEU A 14 -20.00 -0.04 -4.64
N VAL A 15 -19.66 -1.34 -4.63
CA VAL A 15 -20.14 -2.32 -5.60
C VAL A 15 -21.03 -3.34 -4.90
N ALA A 16 -22.33 -3.33 -5.21
CA ALA A 16 -23.33 -4.14 -4.55
C ALA A 16 -24.05 -5.12 -5.49
N GLY A 17 -24.61 -6.21 -4.96
CA GLY A 17 -25.34 -7.21 -5.74
C GLY A 17 -25.32 -8.63 -5.16
N LYS A 18 -26.32 -9.45 -5.47
CA LYS A 18 -26.39 -10.86 -5.03
C LYS A 18 -25.24 -11.72 -5.58
N ARG A 19 -25.04 -12.93 -5.05
CA ARG A 19 -24.08 -13.90 -5.60
C ARG A 19 -24.35 -14.14 -7.10
N GLY A 20 -23.30 -14.20 -7.90
CA GLY A 20 -23.39 -14.47 -9.35
C GLY A 20 -23.94 -13.31 -10.20
N SER A 21 -24.23 -12.14 -9.62
CA SER A 21 -24.80 -11.00 -10.37
C SER A 21 -23.79 -10.26 -11.26
N GLY A 22 -22.50 -10.31 -10.93
CA GLY A 22 -21.44 -9.62 -11.69
C GLY A 22 -20.54 -8.68 -10.87
N LYS A 23 -20.66 -8.64 -9.53
CA LYS A 23 -19.84 -7.79 -8.65
C LYS A 23 -18.33 -7.97 -8.81
N SER A 24 -17.78 -9.14 -8.43
CA SER A 24 -16.34 -9.40 -8.50
C SER A 24 -15.82 -9.39 -9.94
N TYR A 25 -16.71 -9.66 -10.92
CA TYR A 25 -16.42 -9.45 -12.34
C TYR A 25 -16.18 -7.98 -12.67
N THR A 26 -16.99 -7.07 -12.10
CA THR A 26 -16.84 -5.62 -12.24
C THR A 26 -15.59 -5.10 -11.54
N LEU A 27 -15.27 -5.60 -10.34
CA LEU A 27 -14.00 -5.29 -9.69
C LEU A 27 -12.80 -5.71 -10.56
N GLY A 28 -12.91 -6.89 -11.17
CA GLY A 28 -11.90 -7.39 -12.11
C GLY A 28 -11.75 -6.46 -13.31
N LEU A 29 -12.85 -5.99 -13.91
CA LEU A 29 -12.79 -5.02 -15.00
C LEU A 29 -12.12 -3.71 -14.59
N ILE A 30 -12.41 -3.18 -13.41
CA ILE A 30 -11.75 -1.98 -12.89
C ILE A 30 -10.25 -2.22 -12.72
N ALA A 31 -9.86 -3.37 -12.15
CA ALA A 31 -8.46 -3.75 -12.00
C ALA A 31 -7.75 -3.91 -13.37
N GLU A 32 -8.41 -4.53 -14.37
CA GLU A 32 -7.87 -4.64 -15.73
C GLU A 32 -7.62 -3.26 -16.36
N GLU A 33 -8.56 -2.32 -16.24
CA GLU A 33 -8.39 -0.98 -16.81
C GLU A 33 -7.34 -0.16 -16.04
N LEU A 34 -7.25 -0.31 -14.71
CA LEU A 34 -6.14 0.27 -13.94
C LEU A 34 -4.79 -0.27 -14.43
N ALA A 35 -4.65 -1.59 -14.64
CA ALA A 35 -3.42 -2.17 -15.20
C ALA A 35 -3.10 -1.65 -16.60
N ARG A 36 -4.10 -1.47 -17.47
CA ARG A 36 -3.88 -0.92 -18.81
C ARG A 36 -3.45 0.54 -18.77
N ALA A 37 -4.09 1.35 -17.93
CA ALA A 37 -3.71 2.75 -17.74
C ALA A 37 -2.28 2.86 -17.18
N MET A 38 -1.92 2.02 -16.21
CA MET A 38 -0.55 1.92 -15.69
C MET A 38 0.45 1.48 -16.76
N ALA A 39 0.13 0.46 -17.57
CA ALA A 39 0.99 -0.01 -18.65
C ALA A 39 1.21 1.05 -19.75
N ARG A 40 0.19 1.89 -20.02
CA ARG A 40 0.27 3.05 -20.91
C ARG A 40 0.94 4.27 -20.29
N ARG A 41 1.30 4.20 -19.01
CA ARG A 41 1.86 5.30 -18.21
C ARG A 41 0.94 6.53 -18.14
N GLU A 42 -0.37 6.30 -18.18
CA GLU A 42 -1.40 7.33 -18.01
C GLU A 42 -1.57 7.67 -16.53
N ILE A 43 -1.37 6.68 -15.65
CA ILE A 43 -1.42 6.80 -14.19
C ILE A 43 -0.25 6.04 -13.55
N GLU A 44 0.15 6.47 -12.36
CA GLU A 44 1.15 5.80 -11.53
C GLU A 44 0.55 5.57 -10.13
N VAL A 45 -0.09 4.41 -9.97
CA VAL A 45 -0.78 4.03 -8.73
C VAL A 45 -0.37 2.60 -8.34
N ALA A 46 -0.63 2.21 -7.10
CA ALA A 46 -0.65 0.82 -6.70
C ALA A 46 -2.10 0.32 -6.59
N VAL A 47 -2.34 -0.96 -6.86
CA VAL A 47 -3.65 -1.59 -6.65
C VAL A 47 -3.47 -2.74 -5.68
N VAL A 48 -4.18 -2.71 -4.55
CA VAL A 48 -4.18 -3.79 -3.55
C VAL A 48 -5.60 -4.36 -3.46
N ILE A 49 -5.75 -5.63 -3.81
CA ILE A 49 -7.01 -6.36 -3.79
C ILE A 49 -7.00 -7.33 -2.61
N ILE A 50 -7.94 -7.15 -1.70
CA ILE A 50 -8.24 -8.07 -0.61
C ILE A 50 -9.26 -9.09 -1.12
N ASP A 51 -8.79 -10.30 -1.41
CA ASP A 51 -9.60 -11.39 -1.98
C ASP A 51 -9.95 -12.44 -0.92
N THR A 52 -11.25 -12.62 -0.69
CA THR A 52 -11.79 -13.60 0.27
C THR A 52 -12.24 -14.90 -0.40
N VAL A 53 -12.40 -14.94 -1.73
CA VAL A 53 -13.10 -16.03 -2.43
C VAL A 53 -12.31 -16.57 -3.64
N ASP A 54 -10.99 -16.34 -3.71
CA ASP A 54 -10.11 -16.85 -4.77
C ASP A 54 -10.66 -16.51 -6.19
N VAL A 55 -10.93 -15.22 -6.42
CA VAL A 55 -11.49 -14.73 -7.69
C VAL A 55 -10.43 -14.05 -8.55
N PHE A 56 -9.48 -13.34 -7.93
CA PHE A 56 -8.60 -12.42 -8.63
C PHE A 56 -7.25 -13.04 -9.01
N ARG A 57 -6.79 -14.12 -8.35
CA ARG A 57 -5.48 -14.71 -8.65
C ARG A 57 -5.33 -15.19 -10.10
N LEU A 58 -6.42 -15.62 -10.75
CA LEU A 58 -6.41 -16.10 -12.13
C LEU A 58 -6.27 -14.98 -13.16
N MET A 59 -6.25 -13.70 -12.75
CA MET A 59 -6.11 -12.60 -13.69
C MET A 59 -4.75 -12.55 -14.40
N VAL A 60 -3.77 -13.31 -13.92
CA VAL A 60 -2.47 -13.51 -14.59
C VAL A 60 -2.60 -14.30 -15.89
N GLU A 61 -3.70 -15.04 -16.08
CA GLU A 61 -3.97 -15.85 -17.26
C GLU A 61 -4.95 -15.15 -18.23
N PRO A 62 -4.82 -15.36 -19.55
CA PRO A 62 -5.75 -14.83 -20.54
C PRO A 62 -7.11 -15.54 -20.51
N ASN A 63 -8.20 -14.80 -20.75
CA ASN A 63 -9.55 -15.35 -20.86
C ASN A 63 -9.79 -16.05 -22.21
N ASN A 64 -9.38 -17.31 -22.30
CA ASN A 64 -9.58 -18.14 -23.49
C ASN A 64 -10.99 -18.74 -23.59
N GLU A 65 -11.83 -18.61 -22.55
CA GLU A 65 -13.19 -19.17 -22.53
C GLU A 65 -14.18 -18.29 -23.29
N GLN A 66 -13.95 -16.98 -23.34
CA GLN A 66 -14.91 -16.00 -23.88
C GLN A 66 -14.40 -15.25 -25.13
N VAL A 67 -13.51 -15.86 -25.92
CA VAL A 67 -12.86 -15.23 -27.09
C VAL A 67 -13.85 -14.59 -28.06
N ALA A 68 -14.89 -15.32 -28.49
CA ALA A 68 -15.91 -14.80 -29.41
C ALA A 68 -16.70 -13.61 -28.84
N SER A 69 -16.84 -13.53 -27.51
CA SER A 69 -17.46 -12.37 -26.85
C SER A 69 -16.50 -11.19 -26.78
N LEU A 70 -15.21 -11.42 -26.52
CA LEU A 70 -14.18 -10.38 -26.54
C LEU A 70 -14.04 -9.73 -27.92
N GLU A 71 -14.04 -10.52 -28.98
CA GLU A 71 -13.96 -10.04 -30.38
C GLU A 71 -15.12 -9.11 -30.73
N LYS A 72 -16.35 -9.42 -30.28
CA LYS A 72 -17.53 -8.55 -30.47
C LYS A 72 -17.38 -7.19 -29.80
N TRP A 73 -16.56 -7.10 -28.76
CA TRP A 73 -16.23 -5.87 -28.04
C TRP A 73 -14.94 -5.22 -28.53
N GLY A 74 -14.29 -5.76 -29.57
CA GLY A 74 -13.01 -5.27 -30.08
C GLY A 74 -11.84 -5.50 -29.12
N LEU A 75 -11.90 -6.55 -28.31
CA LEU A 75 -10.91 -6.90 -27.29
C LEU A 75 -10.27 -8.25 -27.56
N THR A 76 -9.09 -8.46 -27.00
CA THR A 76 -8.34 -9.72 -27.07
C THR A 76 -8.09 -10.25 -25.67
N ALA A 77 -8.07 -11.57 -25.54
CA ALA A 77 -7.72 -12.23 -24.28
C ALA A 77 -6.27 -11.90 -23.90
N GLN A 78 -6.03 -11.52 -22.64
CA GLN A 78 -4.70 -11.25 -22.10
C GLN A 78 -4.70 -11.39 -20.57
N GLY A 79 -3.59 -11.86 -20.02
CA GLY A 79 -3.32 -11.81 -18.58
C GLY A 79 -2.80 -10.45 -18.14
N PHE A 80 -2.87 -10.17 -16.85
CA PHE A 80 -2.33 -8.95 -16.25
C PHE A 80 -1.26 -9.28 -15.20
N PRO A 81 -0.19 -8.48 -15.11
CA PRO A 81 0.85 -8.68 -14.11
C PRO A 81 0.29 -8.38 -12.72
N ALA A 82 -0.06 -9.43 -11.99
CA ALA A 82 -0.47 -9.36 -10.60
C ALA A 82 0.51 -10.15 -9.73
N ALA A 83 0.87 -9.60 -8.56
CA ALA A 83 1.60 -10.30 -7.51
C ALA A 83 0.59 -10.89 -6.52
N VAL A 84 0.58 -12.21 -6.37
CA VAL A 84 -0.40 -12.92 -5.55
C VAL A 84 0.24 -13.34 -4.24
N TYR A 85 -0.16 -12.69 -3.15
CA TYR A 85 0.31 -12.97 -1.81
C TYR A 85 -0.62 -13.97 -1.13
N ILE A 86 -0.04 -15.07 -0.66
CA ILE A 86 -0.73 -16.13 0.08
C ILE A 86 -0.04 -16.38 1.42
N PRO A 87 -0.75 -16.87 2.45
CA PRO A 87 -0.15 -17.15 3.75
C PRO A 87 1.16 -17.94 3.65
N ARG A 88 2.19 -17.50 4.39
CA ARG A 88 3.55 -18.06 4.32
C ARG A 88 3.58 -19.59 4.42
N ARG A 89 2.80 -20.18 5.34
CA ARG A 89 2.67 -21.65 5.46
C ARG A 89 2.11 -22.32 4.21
N ALA A 90 1.11 -21.73 3.56
CA ALA A 90 0.61 -22.27 2.29
C ALA A 90 1.65 -22.12 1.17
N TYR A 91 2.41 -21.03 1.18
CA TYR A 91 3.46 -20.76 0.19
C TYR A 91 4.60 -21.78 0.24
N THR A 92 5.11 -22.13 1.43
CA THR A 92 6.30 -22.99 1.58
C THR A 92 6.15 -24.33 0.86
N HIS A 93 4.98 -24.96 0.93
CA HIS A 93 4.72 -26.29 0.37
C HIS A 93 4.43 -26.32 -1.14
N ILE A 94 4.32 -25.15 -1.80
CA ILE A 94 4.03 -25.10 -3.25
C ILE A 94 5.32 -25.25 -4.07
N PRO A 95 5.34 -26.07 -5.15
CA PRO A 95 6.49 -26.19 -6.04
C PRO A 95 6.91 -24.86 -6.69
N GLY A 96 8.21 -24.68 -6.91
CA GLY A 96 8.79 -23.46 -7.49
C GLY A 96 8.21 -23.07 -8.86
N GLU A 97 7.93 -24.05 -9.72
CA GLU A 97 7.32 -23.81 -11.04
C GLU A 97 5.92 -23.19 -10.93
N VAL A 98 5.12 -23.66 -9.97
CA VAL A 98 3.76 -23.16 -9.73
C VAL A 98 3.81 -21.76 -9.13
N LYS A 99 4.77 -21.50 -8.23
CA LYS A 99 5.03 -20.17 -7.66
C LYS A 99 5.37 -19.16 -8.76
N ALA A 100 6.32 -19.50 -9.63
CA ALA A 100 6.75 -18.64 -10.72
C ALA A 100 5.61 -18.40 -11.74
N LYS A 101 4.89 -19.45 -12.13
CA LYS A 101 3.78 -19.33 -13.10
C LYS A 101 2.63 -18.49 -12.59
N SER A 102 2.25 -18.67 -11.32
CA SER A 102 1.10 -17.96 -10.72
C SER A 102 1.49 -16.66 -9.99
N HIS A 103 2.75 -16.22 -10.13
CA HIS A 103 3.30 -15.04 -9.48
C HIS A 103 3.03 -15.01 -7.95
N LEU A 104 3.26 -16.15 -7.29
CA LEU A 104 2.99 -16.30 -5.85
C LEU A 104 4.12 -15.71 -5.00
N PHE A 105 3.74 -15.05 -3.91
CA PHE A 105 4.62 -14.49 -2.90
C PHE A 105 4.15 -14.87 -1.49
N PRO A 106 5.07 -15.03 -0.52
CA PRO A 106 4.71 -15.32 0.86
C PRO A 106 4.16 -14.06 1.54
N LEU A 107 3.02 -14.23 2.20
CA LEU A 107 2.41 -13.22 3.06
C LEU A 107 2.68 -13.54 4.53
N ALA A 108 3.18 -12.56 5.26
CA ALA A 108 3.35 -12.67 6.69
C ALA A 108 2.97 -11.38 7.42
N ILE A 109 2.57 -11.50 8.69
CA ILE A 109 2.30 -10.38 9.58
C ILE A 109 3.37 -10.38 10.66
N SER A 110 4.02 -9.24 10.89
CA SER A 110 5.00 -9.14 11.97
C SER A 110 4.31 -9.05 13.33
N PRO A 111 4.60 -9.94 14.30
CA PRO A 111 4.10 -9.83 15.67
C PRO A 111 4.38 -8.47 16.32
N SER A 112 5.50 -7.83 15.93
CA SER A 112 5.93 -6.55 16.46
C SER A 112 5.09 -5.35 16.00
N GLU A 113 4.38 -5.48 14.89
CA GLU A 113 3.56 -4.41 14.28
C GLU A 113 2.13 -4.37 14.84
N LEU A 114 1.71 -5.44 15.52
CA LEU A 114 0.37 -5.52 16.12
C LEU A 114 0.28 -4.68 17.38
N SER A 115 -0.84 -3.96 17.51
CA SER A 115 -1.23 -3.32 18.77
C SER A 115 -1.78 -4.35 19.76
N VAL A 116 -1.91 -3.97 21.03
CA VAL A 116 -2.55 -4.81 22.06
C VAL A 116 -3.99 -5.17 21.67
N SER A 117 -4.73 -4.22 21.09
CA SER A 117 -6.07 -4.46 20.56
C SER A 117 -6.08 -5.46 19.40
N ASP A 118 -5.12 -5.37 18.46
CA ASP A 118 -5.02 -6.33 17.36
C ASP A 118 -4.78 -7.74 17.89
N TRP A 119 -3.86 -7.87 18.86
CA TRP A 119 -3.62 -9.13 19.54
C TRP A 119 -4.87 -9.69 20.20
N GLY A 120 -5.73 -8.85 20.77
CA GLY A 120 -7.03 -9.26 21.29
C GLY A 120 -7.83 -10.08 20.27
N TYR A 121 -7.90 -9.61 19.02
CA TYR A 121 -8.61 -10.32 17.95
C TYR A 121 -7.88 -11.55 17.42
N VAL A 122 -6.56 -11.62 17.56
CA VAL A 122 -5.78 -12.84 17.24
C VAL A 122 -6.06 -13.95 18.24
N ILE A 123 -6.07 -13.62 19.53
CA ILE A 123 -6.03 -14.61 20.60
C ILE A 123 -7.41 -14.94 21.20
N GLU A 124 -8.40 -14.09 20.97
CA GLU A 124 -9.75 -14.26 21.50
C GLU A 124 -10.83 -13.93 20.46
N ARG A 125 -11.90 -14.70 20.49
CA ARG A 125 -13.01 -14.49 19.55
C ARG A 125 -13.69 -13.17 19.87
N HIS A 126 -13.90 -12.32 18.87
CA HIS A 126 -14.45 -10.96 19.01
C HIS A 126 -13.53 -9.94 19.68
N GLY A 127 -12.27 -10.28 19.96
CA GLY A 127 -11.26 -9.32 20.42
C GLY A 127 -11.34 -8.90 21.89
N ALA A 128 -12.32 -9.40 22.65
CA ALA A 128 -12.54 -9.00 24.03
C ALA A 128 -11.63 -9.77 25.00
N LEU A 129 -10.62 -9.07 25.55
CA LEU A 129 -9.74 -9.62 26.58
C LEU A 129 -10.22 -9.24 27.98
N SER A 130 -9.89 -10.07 28.97
CA SER A 130 -9.98 -9.63 30.37
C SER A 130 -8.87 -8.63 30.66
N THR A 131 -9.09 -7.70 31.59
CA THR A 131 -8.09 -6.67 31.97
C THR A 131 -6.73 -7.30 32.33
N ALA A 132 -6.74 -8.45 33.00
CA ALA A 132 -5.49 -9.15 33.34
C ALA A 132 -4.75 -9.69 32.11
N MET A 133 -5.48 -10.14 31.09
CA MET A 133 -4.89 -10.64 29.84
C MET A 133 -4.37 -9.50 28.97
N GLU A 134 -5.13 -8.40 28.89
CA GLU A 134 -4.75 -7.19 28.15
C GLU A 134 -3.48 -6.55 28.72
N ASN A 135 -3.40 -6.40 30.05
CA ASN A 135 -2.20 -5.90 30.70
C ASN A 135 -1.01 -6.86 30.51
N LEU A 136 -1.24 -8.17 30.65
CA LEU A 136 -0.18 -9.17 30.48
C LEU A 136 0.42 -9.13 29.08
N ILE A 137 -0.41 -9.10 28.03
CA ILE A 137 0.11 -9.06 26.66
C ILE A 137 0.77 -7.71 26.36
N GLY A 138 0.26 -6.61 26.93
CA GLY A 138 0.90 -5.29 26.89
C GLY A 138 2.30 -5.31 27.49
N ASP A 139 2.44 -5.85 28.70
CA ASP A 139 3.73 -5.97 29.39
C ASP A 139 4.70 -6.89 28.66
N VAL A 140 4.23 -7.96 28.03
CA VAL A 140 5.06 -8.85 27.20
C VAL A 140 5.58 -8.11 25.97
N VAL A 141 4.71 -7.41 25.24
CA VAL A 141 5.10 -6.64 24.05
C VAL A 141 6.08 -5.51 24.43
N ASP A 142 5.83 -4.80 25.53
CA ASP A 142 6.71 -3.74 26.00
C ASP A 142 8.04 -4.28 26.54
N GLY A 143 8.02 -5.39 27.27
CA GLY A 143 9.22 -6.09 27.74
C GLY A 143 10.11 -6.56 26.60
N LEU A 144 9.53 -7.11 25.53
CA LEU A 144 10.30 -7.46 24.34
C LEU A 144 10.89 -6.23 23.64
N ARG A 145 10.13 -5.13 23.56
CA ARG A 145 10.59 -3.90 22.91
C ARG A 145 11.64 -3.11 23.68
N ARG A 146 11.65 -3.20 25.02
CA ARG A 146 12.56 -2.42 25.90
C ARG A 146 13.64 -3.28 26.56
N GLY A 147 13.56 -4.59 26.42
CA GLY A 147 14.33 -5.54 27.21
C GLY A 147 13.62 -5.85 28.54
N TYR A 148 13.95 -7.01 29.10
CA TYR A 148 13.34 -7.51 30.33
C TYR A 148 14.31 -8.38 31.14
N THR A 149 14.12 -8.42 32.46
CA THR A 149 14.91 -9.27 33.34
C THR A 149 14.32 -10.67 33.38
N ARG A 150 15.14 -11.71 33.20
CA ARG A 150 14.71 -13.10 33.37
C ARG A 150 14.78 -13.53 34.84
N SER A 151 14.05 -14.59 35.19
CA SER A 151 14.04 -15.19 36.54
C SER A 151 15.42 -15.68 37.02
N LYS A 152 16.39 -15.89 36.12
CA LYS A 152 17.77 -16.23 36.46
C LYS A 152 18.65 -15.00 36.74
N GLY A 153 18.09 -13.79 36.65
CA GLY A 153 18.78 -12.52 36.87
C GLY A 153 19.46 -11.94 35.64
N ASP A 154 19.46 -12.64 34.50
CA ASP A 154 20.02 -12.13 33.24
C ASP A 154 19.09 -11.10 32.58
N GLN A 155 19.69 -10.04 32.02
CA GLN A 155 18.99 -9.03 31.24
C GLN A 155 18.84 -9.51 29.79
N GLN A 156 17.62 -9.52 29.28
CA GLN A 156 17.37 -9.64 27.85
C GLN A 156 17.38 -8.28 27.18
N PRO A 157 18.15 -8.11 26.09
CA PRO A 157 18.16 -6.87 25.35
C PRO A 157 16.82 -6.63 24.62
N PRO A 158 16.53 -5.38 24.25
CA PRO A 158 15.44 -5.05 23.33
C PRO A 158 15.48 -5.91 22.05
N ASN A 159 14.35 -6.49 21.69
CA ASN A 159 14.11 -7.14 20.41
C ASN A 159 12.89 -6.48 19.73
N PRO A 160 13.09 -5.53 18.80
CA PRO A 160 11.98 -4.86 18.12
C PRO A 160 11.34 -5.67 16.99
N ASP A 161 11.93 -6.80 16.57
CA ASP A 161 11.45 -7.68 15.49
C ASP A 161 11.17 -9.09 16.04
N PHE A 162 10.43 -9.12 17.16
CA PHE A 162 10.19 -10.34 17.91
C PHE A 162 9.18 -11.28 17.23
N SER A 163 9.34 -12.58 17.46
CA SER A 163 8.43 -13.64 17.05
C SER A 163 7.39 -13.96 18.15
N ILE A 164 6.37 -14.77 17.82
CA ILE A 164 5.47 -15.33 18.84
C ILE A 164 6.24 -16.21 19.84
N GLN A 165 7.28 -16.92 19.38
CA GLN A 165 8.12 -17.73 20.26
C GLN A 165 8.85 -16.85 21.29
N ASP A 166 9.27 -15.64 20.90
CA ASP A 166 9.84 -14.66 21.84
C ASP A 166 8.82 -14.19 22.87
N MET A 167 7.56 -13.99 22.47
CA MET A 167 6.46 -13.66 23.40
C MET A 167 6.23 -14.78 24.40
N ILE A 168 6.19 -16.04 23.95
CA ILE A 168 6.06 -17.21 24.84
C ILE A 168 7.24 -17.27 25.82
N ARG A 169 8.47 -17.13 25.32
CA ARG A 169 9.68 -17.10 26.16
C ARG A 169 9.65 -15.96 27.17
N CYS A 170 9.14 -14.78 26.79
CA CYS A 170 8.99 -13.65 27.69
C CYS A 170 8.00 -13.97 28.82
N VAL A 171 6.84 -14.57 28.52
CA VAL A 171 5.84 -14.96 29.53
C VAL A 171 6.40 -16.00 30.52
N GLU A 172 7.21 -16.93 30.03
CA GLU A 172 7.79 -18.01 30.84
C GLU A 172 8.98 -17.55 31.71
N SER A 173 9.82 -16.67 31.16
CA SER A 173 11.12 -16.33 31.77
C SER A 173 11.17 -14.98 32.44
N SER A 174 10.25 -14.05 32.20
CA SER A 174 10.30 -12.70 32.78
C SER A 174 9.99 -12.72 34.28
N SER A 175 10.87 -12.12 35.08
CA SER A 175 10.67 -12.00 36.54
C SER A 175 9.49 -11.08 36.86
N SER A 176 9.37 -9.94 36.18
CA SER A 176 8.26 -9.00 36.40
C SER A 176 6.91 -9.63 36.07
N VAL A 177 6.84 -10.40 34.97
CA VAL A 177 5.62 -11.11 34.59
C VAL A 177 5.29 -12.20 35.61
N ALA A 178 6.30 -12.88 36.17
CA ALA A 178 6.10 -13.89 37.19
C ALA A 178 5.58 -13.33 38.52
N ASP A 179 6.02 -12.13 38.90
CA ASP A 179 5.63 -11.48 40.15
C ASP A 179 4.22 -10.86 40.04
N LEU A 180 3.86 -10.31 38.88
CA LEU A 180 2.61 -9.56 38.68
C LEU A 180 1.40 -10.45 38.32
N TYR A 181 1.63 -11.60 37.67
CA TYR A 181 0.56 -12.40 37.07
C TYR A 181 0.49 -13.83 37.57
N LYS A 182 -0.74 -14.31 37.81
CA LYS A 182 -0.99 -15.69 38.26
C LYS A 182 -0.51 -16.72 37.24
N PRO A 183 -0.03 -17.91 37.68
CA PRO A 183 0.36 -18.99 36.78
C PRO A 183 -0.71 -19.36 35.75
N SER A 184 -1.99 -19.41 36.16
CA SER A 184 -3.10 -19.74 35.25
C SER A 184 -3.27 -18.72 34.12
N THR A 185 -3.13 -17.42 34.39
CA THR A 185 -3.22 -16.36 33.37
C THR A 185 -2.08 -16.45 32.36
N ARG A 186 -0.86 -16.70 32.84
CA ARG A 186 0.33 -16.90 31.99
C ARG A 186 0.17 -18.12 31.09
N THR A 187 -0.21 -19.26 31.66
CA THR A 187 -0.49 -20.48 30.87
C THR A 187 -1.58 -20.23 29.84
N ALA A 188 -2.65 -19.52 30.21
CA ALA A 188 -3.74 -19.19 29.31
C ALA A 188 -3.31 -18.29 28.14
N LEU A 189 -2.36 -17.37 28.33
CA LEU A 189 -1.79 -16.57 27.24
C LEU A 189 -0.89 -17.43 26.34
N ILE A 190 -0.01 -18.25 26.93
CA ILE A 190 0.89 -19.13 26.17
C ILE A 190 0.10 -20.05 25.23
N GLN A 191 -0.99 -20.66 25.70
CA GLN A 191 -1.82 -21.54 24.87
C GLN A 191 -2.44 -20.80 23.68
N ARG A 192 -2.91 -19.56 23.89
CA ARG A 192 -3.46 -18.75 22.80
C ARG A 192 -2.39 -18.29 21.80
N LEU A 193 -1.21 -17.92 22.28
CA LEU A 193 -0.07 -17.57 21.43
C LEU A 193 0.37 -18.77 20.57
N ARG A 194 0.41 -19.98 21.12
CA ARG A 194 0.68 -21.20 20.34
C ARG A 194 -0.37 -21.44 19.27
N ARG A 195 -1.66 -21.25 19.59
CA ARG A 195 -2.74 -21.31 18.58
C ARG A 195 -2.53 -20.27 17.48
N ALA A 196 -2.16 -19.05 17.83
CA ALA A 196 -1.86 -18.00 16.85
C ALA A 196 -0.66 -18.36 15.96
N GLN A 197 0.40 -18.93 16.52
CA GLN A 197 1.57 -19.40 15.77
C GLN A 197 1.19 -20.45 14.72
N ASN A 198 0.26 -21.35 15.04
CA ASN A 198 -0.20 -22.41 14.14
C ASN A 198 -0.96 -21.89 12.91
N LEU A 199 -1.46 -20.64 12.92
CA LEU A 199 -2.05 -19.99 11.74
C LEU A 199 -1.05 -19.84 10.59
N GLY A 200 0.27 -19.88 10.87
CA GLY A 200 1.29 -19.90 9.82
C GLY A 200 1.42 -18.59 9.02
N ILE A 201 0.86 -17.50 9.55
CA ILE A 201 0.91 -16.15 8.98
C ILE A 201 1.91 -15.24 9.73
N PHE A 202 2.23 -15.52 10.99
CA PHE A 202 3.07 -14.63 11.80
C PHE A 202 4.56 -14.95 11.67
N HIS A 203 5.37 -13.94 11.35
CA HIS A 203 6.83 -14.10 11.18
C HIS A 203 7.56 -12.76 11.41
N PRO A 204 8.76 -12.75 12.05
CA PRO A 204 9.63 -11.58 12.10
C PRO A 204 9.97 -11.03 10.70
N GLY A 205 9.86 -9.73 10.46
CA GLY A 205 9.93 -9.20 9.10
C GLY A 205 8.72 -9.58 8.24
N GLY A 206 7.53 -9.36 8.78
CA GLY A 206 6.26 -9.44 8.05
C GLY A 206 6.21 -8.53 6.82
N THR A 207 5.21 -8.78 5.97
CA THR A 207 4.96 -8.05 4.73
C THR A 207 4.45 -6.64 5.05
N SER A 208 5.15 -5.63 4.55
CA SER A 208 4.85 -4.21 4.77
C SER A 208 3.89 -3.64 3.72
N ALA A 209 3.32 -2.47 4.00
CA ALA A 209 2.57 -1.72 3.00
C ALA A 209 3.39 -1.40 1.73
N GLN A 210 4.71 -1.19 1.85
CA GLN A 210 5.58 -0.96 0.70
C GLN A 210 5.75 -2.19 -0.20
N ASP A 211 5.74 -3.39 0.39
CA ASP A 211 5.81 -4.64 -0.37
C ASP A 211 4.52 -4.87 -1.19
N LEU A 212 3.38 -4.42 -0.65
CA LEU A 212 2.07 -4.67 -1.23
C LEU A 212 1.61 -3.54 -2.15
N ALA A 213 1.91 -2.29 -1.83
CA ALA A 213 1.50 -1.12 -2.60
C ALA A 213 2.63 -0.62 -3.53
N VAL A 214 2.93 -1.42 -4.56
CA VAL A 214 3.98 -1.10 -5.55
C VAL A 214 3.39 -0.36 -6.75
N ALA A 215 4.05 0.72 -7.17
CA ALA A 215 3.59 1.54 -8.30
C ALA A 215 3.57 0.74 -9.60
N GLY A 216 2.49 0.83 -10.36
CA GLY A 216 2.32 0.09 -11.62
C GLY A 216 1.93 -1.38 -11.45
N GLN A 217 1.74 -1.86 -10.20
CA GLN A 217 1.48 -3.26 -9.90
C GLN A 217 0.07 -3.47 -9.32
N ILE A 218 -0.53 -4.61 -9.69
CA ILE A 218 -1.66 -5.17 -8.97
C ILE A 218 -1.15 -6.19 -7.97
N THR A 219 -1.54 -6.04 -6.72
CA THR A 219 -1.26 -6.97 -5.64
C THR A 219 -2.57 -7.60 -5.21
N VAL A 220 -2.65 -8.93 -5.24
CA VAL A 220 -3.80 -9.71 -4.75
C VAL A 220 -3.40 -10.39 -3.46
N ILE A 221 -4.15 -10.16 -2.40
CA ILE A 221 -3.98 -10.82 -1.12
C ILE A 221 -5.05 -11.90 -1.04
N ASP A 222 -4.65 -13.15 -1.22
CA ASP A 222 -5.54 -14.31 -1.22
C ASP A 222 -5.41 -15.05 0.11
N MET A 223 -6.48 -14.96 0.91
CA MET A 223 -6.56 -15.57 2.24
C MET A 223 -7.41 -16.85 2.25
N ALA A 224 -7.90 -17.31 1.09
CA ALA A 224 -8.68 -18.54 1.00
C ALA A 224 -7.99 -19.77 1.64
N PRO A 225 -6.64 -19.93 1.58
CA PRO A 225 -5.96 -21.05 2.22
C PRO A 225 -6.10 -21.12 3.76
N LEU A 226 -6.47 -20.03 4.45
CA LEU A 226 -6.64 -20.04 5.91
C LEU A 226 -8.00 -20.59 6.37
N GLY A 227 -8.94 -20.88 5.47
CA GLY A 227 -10.25 -21.42 5.83
C GLY A 227 -11.02 -20.50 6.78
N SER A 228 -11.50 -21.04 7.90
CA SER A 228 -12.34 -20.29 8.86
C SER A 228 -11.61 -19.18 9.62
N ASP A 229 -10.28 -19.24 9.73
CA ASP A 229 -9.49 -18.23 10.42
C ASP A 229 -9.14 -17.03 9.51
N ALA A 230 -9.46 -17.13 8.20
CA ALA A 230 -9.16 -16.12 7.20
C ALA A 230 -9.73 -14.74 7.57
N GLU A 231 -10.98 -14.67 8.05
CA GLU A 231 -11.65 -13.41 8.32
C GLU A 231 -10.94 -12.57 9.40
N ALA A 232 -10.55 -13.19 10.50
CA ALA A 232 -9.89 -12.50 11.61
C ALA A 232 -8.50 -11.98 11.21
N VAL A 233 -7.71 -12.84 10.55
CA VAL A 233 -6.38 -12.48 10.05
C VAL A 233 -6.49 -11.39 8.97
N LEU A 234 -7.48 -11.50 8.08
CA LEU A 234 -7.71 -10.52 7.04
C LEU A 234 -8.12 -9.17 7.62
N ALA A 235 -8.94 -9.14 8.66
CA ALA A 235 -9.29 -7.89 9.33
C ALA A 235 -8.06 -7.22 9.96
N ILE A 236 -7.17 -7.98 10.60
CA ILE A 236 -5.93 -7.43 11.17
C ILE A 236 -5.01 -6.91 10.07
N LEU A 237 -4.82 -7.69 9.01
CA LEU A 237 -4.00 -7.30 7.87
C LEU A 237 -4.57 -6.04 7.19
N THR A 238 -5.88 -6.00 6.97
CA THR A 238 -6.53 -4.83 6.36
C THR A 238 -6.44 -3.60 7.26
N ASN A 239 -6.55 -3.76 8.58
CA ASN A 239 -6.29 -2.69 9.55
C ASN A 239 -4.87 -2.15 9.40
N MET A 240 -3.88 -3.03 9.50
CA MET A 240 -2.45 -2.71 9.41
C MET A 240 -2.14 -1.99 8.10
N LEU A 241 -2.57 -2.53 6.96
CA LEU A 241 -2.34 -1.94 5.64
C LEU A 241 -3.03 -0.59 5.48
N SER A 242 -4.29 -0.48 5.87
CA SER A 242 -5.02 0.79 5.77
C SER A 242 -4.36 1.89 6.60
N ARG A 243 -3.94 1.56 7.83
CA ARG A 243 -3.23 2.49 8.71
C ARG A 243 -1.86 2.86 8.18
N GLN A 244 -1.06 1.88 7.75
CA GLN A 244 0.28 2.13 7.20
C GLN A 244 0.17 2.99 5.94
N ILE A 245 -0.65 2.59 4.97
CA ILE A 245 -0.84 3.34 3.71
C ILE A 245 -1.26 4.78 4.00
N LEU A 246 -2.33 5.00 4.79
CA LEU A 246 -2.77 6.36 5.12
C LEU A 246 -1.69 7.13 5.85
N THR A 247 -1.02 6.53 6.83
CA THR A 247 0.06 7.16 7.58
C THR A 247 1.18 7.62 6.67
N TYR A 248 1.73 6.75 5.83
CA TYR A 248 2.80 7.13 4.88
C TYR A 248 2.33 8.25 3.95
N ARG A 249 1.07 8.19 3.50
CA ARG A 249 0.49 9.19 2.59
C ARG A 249 0.09 10.51 3.29
N MET A 250 -0.06 10.50 4.61
CA MET A 250 -0.37 11.66 5.45
C MET A 250 0.88 12.29 6.03
N ALA A 251 1.94 11.51 6.28
CA ALA A 251 3.15 11.98 6.93
C ALA A 251 3.84 13.06 6.07
N TRP A 252 4.06 14.20 6.71
CA TRP A 252 4.87 15.29 6.23
C TRP A 252 6.20 15.22 6.95
N THR A 253 7.31 15.29 6.22
CA THR A 253 8.63 15.46 6.84
C THR A 253 8.84 16.94 7.15
N ASP A 254 9.60 17.24 8.21
CA ASP A 254 9.92 18.61 8.65
C ASP A 254 10.59 19.47 7.55
N ASP A 255 11.11 18.83 6.51
CA ASP A 255 11.71 19.44 5.32
C ASP A 255 10.68 19.88 4.26
N GLY A 256 9.37 19.77 4.54
CA GLY A 256 8.30 20.09 3.60
C GLY A 256 8.11 19.07 2.46
N THR A 257 8.92 18.01 2.44
CA THR A 257 8.73 16.85 1.56
C THR A 257 7.74 15.87 2.19
N SER A 258 6.85 15.29 1.40
CA SER A 258 5.86 14.35 1.93
C SER A 258 6.39 12.91 1.86
N ALA A 259 6.14 12.11 2.90
CA ALA A 259 6.27 10.65 2.85
C ALA A 259 5.34 10.01 1.79
N ARG A 260 4.48 10.82 1.11
CA ARG A 260 3.74 10.48 -0.12
C ARG A 260 4.59 9.94 -1.26
N GLU A 261 5.89 10.19 -1.30
CA GLU A 261 6.76 9.75 -2.41
C GLU A 261 7.33 8.33 -2.21
N GLU A 262 7.28 7.78 -0.99
CA GLU A 262 7.74 6.42 -0.71
C GLU A 262 6.65 5.36 -0.98
N LEU A 263 5.39 5.77 -0.94
CA LEU A 263 4.25 4.92 -1.21
C LEU A 263 3.34 5.58 -2.25
N PRO A 264 3.10 4.96 -3.42
CA PRO A 264 2.29 5.55 -4.49
C PRO A 264 0.83 5.79 -4.07
N PRO A 265 0.06 6.59 -4.83
CA PRO A 265 -1.39 6.62 -4.67
C PRO A 265 -1.93 5.19 -4.77
N THR A 266 -2.80 4.79 -3.85
CA THR A 266 -3.19 3.37 -3.73
C THR A 266 -4.69 3.21 -3.90
N TRP A 267 -5.08 2.26 -4.75
CA TRP A 267 -6.43 1.73 -4.84
C TRP A 267 -6.55 0.49 -3.96
N LEU A 268 -7.27 0.60 -2.84
CA LEU A 268 -7.60 -0.52 -1.98
C LEU A 268 -8.97 -1.08 -2.40
N ILE A 269 -9.01 -2.33 -2.87
CA ILE A 269 -10.22 -3.02 -3.28
C ILE A 269 -10.51 -4.11 -2.26
N VAL A 270 -11.68 -4.05 -1.64
CA VAL A 270 -12.10 -4.99 -0.59
C VAL A 270 -13.31 -5.77 -1.06
N ASP A 271 -13.15 -7.08 -1.30
CA ASP A 271 -14.29 -7.97 -1.53
C ASP A 271 -14.92 -8.41 -0.19
N GLU A 272 -16.22 -8.69 -0.21
CA GLU A 272 -17.03 -9.03 0.97
C GLU A 272 -16.88 -8.06 2.16
N ALA A 273 -16.94 -6.76 1.88
CA ALA A 273 -16.72 -5.66 2.82
C ALA A 273 -17.56 -5.74 4.11
N GLN A 274 -18.72 -6.39 4.12
CA GLN A 274 -19.51 -6.57 5.35
C GLN A 274 -18.78 -7.39 6.41
N THR A 275 -17.81 -8.22 6.03
CA THR A 275 -16.97 -9.00 6.96
C THR A 275 -15.94 -8.12 7.68
N LEU A 276 -15.46 -7.06 7.01
CA LEU A 276 -14.39 -6.20 7.52
C LEU A 276 -14.90 -4.87 8.08
N VAL A 277 -15.99 -4.32 7.55
CA VAL A 277 -16.56 -3.05 7.96
C VAL A 277 -18.08 -3.19 8.19
N PRO A 278 -18.49 -4.03 9.15
CA PRO A 278 -19.91 -4.31 9.40
C PRO A 278 -20.62 -3.07 9.96
N ARG A 279 -21.93 -2.99 9.73
CA ARG A 279 -22.79 -1.91 10.24
C ARG A 279 -22.82 -1.90 11.77
N SER A 280 -23.06 -3.06 12.38
CA SER A 280 -23.03 -3.27 13.83
C SER A 280 -21.84 -4.14 14.23
N GLY A 281 -21.38 -3.98 15.47
CA GLY A 281 -20.18 -4.66 15.97
C GLY A 281 -18.88 -3.99 15.55
N THR A 282 -17.78 -4.57 15.99
CA THR A 282 -16.42 -4.09 15.78
C THR A 282 -15.57 -5.17 15.14
N THR A 283 -14.64 -4.75 14.30
CA THR A 283 -13.58 -5.58 13.73
C THR A 283 -12.28 -4.77 13.85
N PRO A 284 -11.11 -5.41 13.77
CA PRO A 284 -9.84 -4.70 13.69
C PRO A 284 -9.81 -3.67 12.54
N ALA A 285 -10.41 -4.00 11.39
CA ALA A 285 -10.32 -3.20 10.18
C ALA A 285 -11.30 -2.03 10.12
N LYS A 286 -12.41 -2.07 10.87
CA LYS A 286 -13.55 -1.17 10.69
C LYS A 286 -13.14 0.31 10.72
N ASP A 287 -12.47 0.72 11.79
CA ASP A 287 -12.10 2.13 11.99
C ASP A 287 -11.06 2.60 10.97
N ALA A 288 -10.14 1.71 10.58
CA ALA A 288 -9.13 2.00 9.58
C ALA A 288 -9.74 2.16 8.18
N ILE A 289 -10.68 1.28 7.78
CA ILE A 289 -11.41 1.40 6.52
C ILE A 289 -12.28 2.66 6.49
N VAL A 290 -12.98 2.97 7.58
CA VAL A 290 -13.77 4.21 7.70
C VAL A 290 -12.86 5.44 7.58
N SER A 291 -11.71 5.44 8.26
CA SER A 291 -10.72 6.51 8.14
C SER A 291 -10.16 6.61 6.71
N TYR A 292 -9.95 5.48 6.04
CA TYR A 292 -9.51 5.41 4.65
C TYR A 292 -10.54 6.02 3.70
N ALA A 293 -11.81 5.69 3.85
CA ALA A 293 -12.90 6.26 3.06
C ALA A 293 -12.98 7.79 3.21
N LYS A 294 -12.81 8.28 4.45
CA LYS A 294 -13.02 9.70 4.79
C LYS A 294 -11.82 10.59 4.51
N LEU A 295 -10.61 10.10 4.76
CA LEU A 295 -9.37 10.88 4.62
C LEU A 295 -8.64 10.55 3.31
N GLY A 296 -8.73 9.32 2.83
CA GLY A 296 -7.88 8.77 1.77
C GLY A 296 -7.87 9.58 0.49
N ARG A 297 -9.04 10.11 0.07
CA ARG A 297 -9.15 10.89 -1.16
C ARG A 297 -8.20 12.09 -1.20
N ARG A 298 -7.97 12.77 -0.06
CA ARG A 298 -7.06 13.91 0.04
C ARG A 298 -5.59 13.52 -0.14
N PHE A 299 -5.29 12.25 0.02
CA PHE A 299 -3.95 11.70 -0.02
C PHE A 299 -3.76 10.71 -1.18
N GLY A 300 -4.61 10.76 -2.22
CA GLY A 300 -4.45 9.91 -3.40
C GLY A 300 -4.85 8.45 -3.17
N CYS A 301 -5.62 8.16 -2.13
CA CYS A 301 -6.02 6.81 -1.79
C CYS A 301 -7.48 6.58 -2.20
N SER A 302 -7.70 5.66 -3.12
CA SER A 302 -9.02 5.22 -3.58
C SER A 302 -9.45 3.96 -2.85
N LEU A 303 -10.74 3.82 -2.59
CA LEU A 303 -11.31 2.65 -1.90
C LEU A 303 -12.47 2.09 -2.71
N ILE A 304 -12.50 0.78 -2.93
CA ILE A 304 -13.65 0.08 -3.48
C ILE A 304 -14.13 -0.95 -2.46
N LEU A 305 -15.35 -0.77 -1.96
CA LEU A 305 -16.02 -1.72 -1.09
C LEU A 305 -17.00 -2.54 -1.93
N CYS A 306 -16.80 -3.86 -1.97
CA CYS A 306 -17.72 -4.77 -2.64
C CYS A 306 -18.47 -5.62 -1.61
N THR A 307 -19.79 -5.79 -1.79
CA THR A 307 -20.62 -6.52 -0.84
C THR A 307 -21.84 -7.14 -1.48
N GLN A 308 -22.26 -8.29 -0.95
CA GLN A 308 -23.56 -8.88 -1.26
C GLN A 308 -24.71 -8.23 -0.48
N GLN A 309 -24.40 -7.62 0.65
CA GLN A 309 -25.35 -7.17 1.66
C GLN A 309 -25.05 -5.71 2.02
N PRO A 310 -25.36 -4.75 1.13
CA PRO A 310 -25.11 -3.34 1.42
C PRO A 310 -25.72 -2.92 2.77
N SER A 311 -26.89 -3.43 3.17
CA SER A 311 -27.51 -3.10 4.46
C SER A 311 -26.68 -3.51 5.69
N ALA A 312 -25.73 -4.44 5.53
CA ALA A 312 -24.84 -4.94 6.58
C ALA A 312 -23.49 -4.22 6.65
N VAL A 313 -23.20 -3.27 5.75
CA VAL A 313 -21.96 -2.47 5.75
C VAL A 313 -22.16 -1.14 6.49
N SER A 314 -21.10 -0.64 7.13
CA SER A 314 -21.09 0.64 7.85
C SER A 314 -21.60 1.82 7.03
N ASP A 315 -22.57 2.56 7.59
CA ASP A 315 -23.08 3.80 7.03
C ASP A 315 -21.97 4.87 6.91
N GLU A 316 -21.02 4.87 7.85
CA GLU A 316 -19.89 5.81 7.84
C GLU A 316 -18.93 5.58 6.67
N ALA A 317 -18.74 4.33 6.25
CA ALA A 317 -17.88 4.01 5.11
C ALA A 317 -18.59 4.30 3.79
N ILE A 318 -19.88 3.93 3.68
CA ILE A 318 -20.65 4.11 2.44
C ILE A 318 -21.00 5.57 2.17
N SER A 319 -21.24 6.38 3.20
CA SER A 319 -21.60 7.80 3.03
C SER A 319 -20.55 8.62 2.28
N GLN A 320 -19.31 8.14 2.19
CA GLN A 320 -18.23 8.77 1.44
C GLN A 320 -18.19 8.37 -0.03
N ALA A 321 -19.01 7.40 -0.45
CA ALA A 321 -18.98 6.87 -1.79
C ALA A 321 -19.43 7.91 -2.83
N ASP A 322 -18.57 8.23 -3.78
CA ASP A 322 -18.90 9.09 -4.91
C ASP A 322 -19.41 8.32 -6.13
N ILE A 323 -19.14 7.00 -6.18
CA ILE A 323 -19.68 6.10 -7.20
C ILE A 323 -20.31 4.88 -6.54
N VAL A 324 -21.54 4.57 -6.90
CA VAL A 324 -22.23 3.34 -6.49
C VAL A 324 -22.61 2.53 -7.72
N ILE A 325 -22.14 1.29 -7.79
CA ILE A 325 -22.48 0.32 -8.82
C ILE A 325 -23.31 -0.79 -8.20
N SER A 326 -24.60 -0.85 -8.52
CA SER A 326 -25.48 -1.91 -8.06
C SER A 326 -25.85 -2.85 -9.19
N HIS A 327 -25.39 -4.10 -9.08
CA HIS A 327 -25.97 -5.22 -9.81
C HIS A 327 -27.31 -5.61 -9.18
N SER A 328 -27.93 -6.69 -9.68
CA SER A 328 -29.17 -7.25 -9.13
C SER A 328 -29.06 -7.50 -7.62
N LEU A 329 -30.04 -6.98 -6.85
CA LEU A 329 -30.25 -7.21 -5.42
C LEU A 329 -31.64 -7.83 -5.22
N SER A 330 -31.77 -8.74 -4.25
CA SER A 330 -33.05 -9.45 -4.01
C SER A 330 -33.74 -9.06 -2.71
N HIS A 331 -32.98 -8.68 -1.68
CA HIS A 331 -33.52 -8.42 -0.34
C HIS A 331 -33.98 -6.97 -0.17
N ASP A 332 -35.13 -6.78 0.49
CA ASP A 332 -35.74 -5.46 0.70
C ASP A 332 -34.83 -4.51 1.47
N ALA A 333 -34.16 -5.01 2.51
CA ALA A 333 -33.24 -4.20 3.31
C ALA A 333 -32.09 -3.67 2.46
N ASP A 334 -31.55 -4.48 1.56
CA ASP A 334 -30.43 -4.11 0.69
C ASP A 334 -30.84 -3.14 -0.42
N ILE A 335 -32.02 -3.34 -1.00
CA ILE A 335 -32.59 -2.42 -2.00
C ILE A 335 -32.87 -1.06 -1.36
N ARG A 336 -33.46 -1.02 -0.17
CA ARG A 336 -33.66 0.24 0.56
C ARG A 336 -32.34 0.90 0.92
N ALA A 337 -31.35 0.12 1.36
CA ALA A 337 -30.02 0.64 1.66
C ALA A 337 -29.36 1.27 0.43
N LEU A 338 -29.49 0.65 -0.75
CA LEU A 338 -29.05 1.26 -2.02
C LEU A 338 -29.79 2.57 -2.30
N GLN A 339 -31.12 2.58 -2.19
CA GLN A 339 -31.95 3.76 -2.47
C GLN A 339 -31.62 4.94 -1.56
N GLN A 340 -31.30 4.68 -0.29
CA GLN A 340 -30.95 5.70 0.69
C GLN A 340 -29.52 6.22 0.53
N ARG A 341 -28.62 5.41 -0.03
CA ARG A 341 -27.18 5.69 -0.07
C ARG A 341 -26.65 6.00 -1.47
N ALA A 342 -27.50 5.96 -2.48
CA ALA A 342 -27.14 6.37 -3.83
C ALA A 342 -26.71 7.84 -3.82
N PRO A 343 -25.50 8.17 -4.30
CA PRO A 343 -24.96 9.53 -4.23
C PRO A 343 -25.60 10.51 -5.22
N ALA A 344 -26.34 9.99 -6.20
CA ALA A 344 -27.05 10.76 -7.21
C ALA A 344 -28.55 10.46 -7.17
N ALA A 345 -29.37 11.40 -7.66
CA ALA A 345 -30.81 11.23 -7.73
C ALA A 345 -31.16 9.97 -8.52
N MET A 346 -31.86 9.04 -7.87
CA MET A 346 -32.33 7.82 -8.49
C MET A 346 -33.61 8.11 -9.29
N PRO A 347 -33.62 7.90 -10.62
CA PRO A 347 -34.84 7.98 -11.43
C PRO A 347 -35.94 7.08 -10.85
N GLU A 348 -37.21 7.51 -10.92
CA GLU A 348 -38.34 6.74 -10.38
C GLU A 348 -38.40 5.30 -10.92
N ALA A 349 -38.08 5.11 -12.21
CA ALA A 349 -38.00 3.78 -12.81
C ALA A 349 -36.98 2.85 -12.14
N PHE A 350 -35.92 3.40 -11.54
CA PHE A 350 -34.87 2.63 -10.87
C PHE A 350 -35.19 2.37 -9.39
N LYS A 351 -36.21 3.03 -8.83
CA LYS A 351 -36.68 2.77 -7.46
C LYS A 351 -37.55 1.52 -7.36
N ASP A 352 -38.06 1.01 -8.48
CA ASP A 352 -38.84 -0.21 -8.48
C ASP A 352 -37.98 -1.43 -8.08
N LYS A 353 -38.44 -2.14 -7.04
CA LYS A 353 -37.83 -3.38 -6.55
C LYS A 353 -37.77 -4.44 -7.64
N ALA A 354 -38.83 -4.59 -8.44
CA ALA A 354 -38.89 -5.61 -9.48
C ALA A 354 -37.85 -5.34 -10.57
N PHE A 355 -37.67 -4.06 -10.91
CA PHE A 355 -36.61 -3.61 -11.82
C PHE A 355 -35.20 -3.94 -11.30
N ILE A 356 -34.84 -3.54 -10.07
CA ILE A 356 -33.51 -3.83 -9.48
C ILE A 356 -33.27 -5.33 -9.38
N SER A 357 -34.28 -6.09 -8.94
CA SER A 357 -34.18 -7.54 -8.77
C SER A 357 -34.05 -8.27 -10.11
N GLY A 358 -34.64 -7.71 -11.16
CA GLY A 358 -34.69 -8.25 -12.52
C GLY A 358 -33.48 -7.91 -13.41
N LEU A 359 -32.51 -7.13 -12.91
CA LEU A 359 -31.30 -6.81 -13.69
C LEU A 359 -30.56 -8.08 -14.14
N PRO A 360 -30.27 -8.23 -15.45
CA PRO A 360 -29.49 -9.36 -15.96
C PRO A 360 -28.07 -9.40 -15.35
N ARG A 361 -27.44 -10.58 -15.39
CA ARG A 361 -26.04 -10.73 -14.98
C ARG A 361 -25.14 -9.80 -15.80
N GLY A 362 -24.26 -9.07 -15.12
CA GLY A 362 -23.36 -8.11 -15.75
C GLY A 362 -24.03 -6.79 -16.16
N VAL A 363 -25.32 -6.59 -15.87
CA VAL A 363 -25.99 -5.29 -16.00
C VAL A 363 -26.12 -4.67 -14.61
N ALA A 364 -25.77 -3.40 -14.50
CA ALA A 364 -25.75 -2.69 -13.24
C ALA A 364 -26.31 -1.27 -13.37
N LEU A 365 -26.90 -0.78 -12.28
CA LEU A 365 -27.18 0.63 -12.07
C LEU A 365 -25.94 1.32 -11.55
N VAL A 366 -25.61 2.47 -12.11
CA VAL A 366 -24.48 3.30 -11.72
C VAL A 366 -25.01 4.64 -11.28
N PHE A 367 -24.63 5.05 -10.08
CA PHE A 367 -24.89 6.38 -9.53
C PHE A 367 -23.55 7.06 -9.34
N ASP A 368 -23.38 8.20 -9.96
CA ASP A 368 -22.13 8.94 -9.99
C ASP A 368 -22.39 10.39 -9.58
N GLN A 369 -21.77 10.82 -8.47
CA GLN A 369 -21.75 12.23 -8.04
C GLN A 369 -20.38 12.90 -8.24
N SER A 370 -19.39 12.19 -8.80
CA SER A 370 -18.09 12.76 -9.12
C SER A 370 -18.17 13.73 -10.30
N THR A 371 -19.23 13.62 -11.12
CA THR A 371 -19.50 14.51 -12.26
C THR A 371 -20.53 15.59 -11.94
N GLU A 372 -20.44 16.74 -12.59
CA GLU A 372 -21.34 17.91 -12.38
C GLU A 372 -22.83 17.56 -12.54
N ASN A 373 -23.14 16.64 -13.47
CA ASN A 373 -24.51 16.26 -13.80
C ASN A 373 -25.16 15.25 -12.84
N ARG A 374 -24.43 14.80 -11.79
CA ARG A 374 -24.88 13.85 -10.75
C ARG A 374 -25.95 12.87 -11.22
N ARG A 375 -25.54 11.80 -11.91
CA ARG A 375 -26.44 10.98 -12.73
C ARG A 375 -26.55 9.54 -12.26
N GLY A 376 -27.75 9.00 -12.42
CA GLY A 376 -28.05 7.57 -12.36
C GLY A 376 -28.27 7.00 -13.77
N PHE A 377 -27.58 5.92 -14.15
CA PHE A 377 -27.76 5.27 -15.45
C PHE A 377 -27.52 3.76 -15.37
N ILE A 378 -27.83 3.03 -16.45
CA ILE A 378 -27.59 1.60 -16.56
C ILE A 378 -26.32 1.38 -17.37
N MET A 379 -25.47 0.46 -16.92
CA MET A 379 -24.33 -0.03 -17.69
C MET A 379 -24.39 -1.54 -17.89
N GLN A 380 -23.74 -2.00 -18.95
CA GLN A 380 -23.44 -3.40 -19.18
C GLN A 380 -21.93 -3.60 -19.08
N ALA A 381 -21.51 -4.51 -18.21
CA ALA A 381 -20.14 -4.94 -18.06
C ALA A 381 -19.70 -5.70 -19.33
N ARG A 382 -18.61 -5.24 -19.93
CA ARG A 382 -17.95 -5.93 -21.05
C ARG A 382 -17.31 -7.24 -20.58
N PRO A 383 -17.00 -8.20 -21.47
CA PRO A 383 -16.20 -9.36 -21.11
C PRO A 383 -14.81 -8.98 -20.58
N ARG A 384 -14.31 -9.67 -19.55
CA ARG A 384 -12.95 -9.57 -18.99
C ARG A 384 -11.93 -10.13 -19.97
N MET A 385 -10.79 -9.44 -20.12
CA MET A 385 -9.69 -9.92 -20.96
C MET A 385 -8.90 -11.03 -20.26
N SER A 386 -8.86 -11.00 -18.93
CA SER A 386 -8.19 -11.97 -18.08
C SER A 386 -9.15 -13.00 -17.52
N GLN A 387 -8.63 -14.17 -17.18
CA GLN A 387 -9.41 -15.22 -16.55
C GLN A 387 -9.89 -14.77 -15.15
N HIS A 388 -11.02 -15.31 -14.71
CA HIS A 388 -11.60 -15.02 -13.39
C HIS A 388 -12.04 -16.31 -12.71
N GLY A 389 -11.91 -16.37 -11.39
CA GLY A 389 -12.40 -17.49 -10.58
C GLY A 389 -13.92 -17.46 -10.32
N GLY A 390 -14.38 -18.38 -9.47
CA GLY A 390 -15.71 -18.33 -8.86
C GLY A 390 -16.85 -19.11 -9.57
N THR A 391 -16.57 -19.86 -10.62
CA THR A 391 -17.57 -20.59 -11.44
C THR A 391 -17.82 -22.05 -11.04
N ASP A 392 -17.63 -22.41 -9.77
CA ASP A 392 -17.67 -23.77 -9.21
C ASP A 392 -16.39 -24.60 -9.44
N ARG A 393 -15.41 -24.35 -8.58
CA ARG A 393 -14.47 -25.30 -7.96
C ARG A 393 -13.48 -24.47 -7.16
N LEU A 394 -13.26 -24.84 -5.89
CA LEU A 394 -12.04 -24.42 -5.19
C LEU A 394 -10.86 -24.73 -6.12
N SER A 395 -9.93 -23.79 -6.26
CA SER A 395 -8.74 -24.01 -7.09
C SER A 395 -8.06 -25.35 -6.77
N ALA A 396 -7.51 -26.03 -7.78
CA ALA A 396 -6.69 -27.23 -7.60
C ALA A 396 -5.52 -27.02 -6.60
N LEU A 397 -5.07 -25.78 -6.41
CA LEU A 397 -4.11 -25.41 -5.37
C LEU A 397 -4.68 -25.55 -3.95
N LEU A 398 -5.96 -25.21 -3.74
CA LEU A 398 -6.65 -25.39 -2.46
C LEU A 398 -6.84 -26.87 -2.12
N GLU A 399 -7.14 -27.71 -3.12
CA GLU A 399 -7.17 -29.16 -2.94
C GLU A 399 -5.79 -29.70 -2.57
N ALA A 400 -4.72 -29.21 -3.21
CA ALA A 400 -3.34 -29.58 -2.87
C ALA A 400 -2.95 -29.15 -1.45
N THR A 401 -3.38 -27.95 -0.99
CA THR A 401 -3.10 -27.51 0.40
C THR A 401 -3.90 -28.27 1.45
N LYS A 402 -5.09 -28.79 1.12
CA LYS A 402 -5.89 -29.63 2.03
C LYS A 402 -5.35 -31.04 2.20
N LEU A 403 -4.49 -31.50 1.28
CA LEU A 403 -3.80 -32.79 1.35
C LEU A 403 -2.53 -32.74 2.21
N ILE A 404 -2.16 -31.57 2.74
CA ILE A 404 -1.09 -31.44 3.74
C ILE A 404 -1.61 -32.08 5.04
N PRO A 405 -0.96 -33.13 5.57
CA PRO A 405 -1.37 -33.72 6.83
C PRO A 405 -1.40 -32.64 7.93
N PRO A 406 -2.43 -32.61 8.81
CA PRO A 406 -2.29 -31.87 10.05
C PRO A 406 -1.09 -32.46 10.79
N ASP A 407 -0.11 -31.62 11.12
CA ASP A 407 1.03 -32.07 11.90
C ASP A 407 0.55 -32.70 13.20
N VAL A 408 1.24 -33.77 13.56
CA VAL A 408 0.93 -34.68 14.68
C VAL A 408 1.20 -33.94 16.00
N SER A 409 0.32 -33.02 16.38
CA SER A 409 0.29 -32.41 17.72
C SER A 409 -1.07 -32.49 18.39
N GLU A 410 -2.07 -33.09 17.73
CA GLU A 410 -3.42 -33.29 18.29
C GLU A 410 -3.69 -34.71 18.82
N LEU A 411 -2.69 -35.60 18.92
CA LEU A 411 -2.89 -36.92 19.52
C LEU A 411 -1.87 -37.21 20.63
N GLU A 412 -2.45 -37.30 21.83
CA GLU A 412 -2.04 -37.97 23.07
C GLU A 412 -0.56 -38.29 23.33
N ALA A 413 -0.14 -37.94 24.55
CA ALA A 413 1.08 -38.42 25.18
C ALA A 413 1.16 -39.96 25.15
N GLY A 414 1.91 -40.49 24.19
CA GLY A 414 2.21 -41.91 24.06
C GLY A 414 3.52 -42.09 23.31
N THR A 415 4.50 -42.68 23.99
CA THR A 415 5.84 -42.99 23.50
C THR A 415 5.84 -43.79 22.20
N MET A 416 6.41 -43.26 21.12
CA MET A 416 6.91 -44.06 19.98
C MET A 416 8.18 -43.43 19.42
N GLU A 417 9.20 -44.27 19.22
CA GLU A 417 10.53 -43.94 18.69
C GLU A 417 10.46 -43.55 17.20
N ALA A 418 11.28 -42.57 16.81
CA ALA A 418 11.37 -42.06 15.44
C ALA A 418 12.21 -43.00 14.54
N PRO A 419 11.86 -43.20 13.26
CA PRO A 419 12.76 -43.82 12.30
C PRO A 419 13.81 -42.81 11.81
N GLU A 420 15.08 -43.23 11.82
CA GLU A 420 16.20 -42.47 11.26
C GLU A 420 16.19 -42.50 9.72
N GLY A 421 16.36 -41.32 9.11
CA GLY A 421 16.76 -41.17 7.72
C GLY A 421 15.93 -40.14 6.95
N LEU A 422 16.57 -39.00 6.63
CA LEU A 422 16.10 -37.87 5.81
C LEU A 422 15.14 -36.89 6.51
N LEU A 423 15.70 -36.08 7.41
CA LEU A 423 15.12 -34.79 7.80
C LEU A 423 16.22 -33.74 7.72
N ASP A 424 16.26 -32.97 6.64
CA ASP A 424 16.73 -31.60 6.76
C ASP A 424 15.76 -30.93 7.75
N THR A 425 16.29 -30.34 8.82
CA THR A 425 15.44 -29.76 9.87
C THR A 425 14.69 -28.53 9.32
N GLU A 426 13.49 -28.24 9.84
CA GLU A 426 12.73 -27.02 9.44
C GLU A 426 13.58 -25.74 9.52
N GLU A 427 14.51 -25.66 10.48
CA GLU A 427 15.46 -24.54 10.61
C GLU A 427 16.40 -24.40 9.40
N ASP A 428 16.84 -25.51 8.80
CA ASP A 428 17.74 -25.49 7.64
C ASP A 428 17.02 -24.97 6.38
N LEU A 429 15.74 -25.32 6.20
CA LEU A 429 14.92 -24.83 5.09
C LEU A 429 14.48 -23.36 5.27
N LEU A 430 14.24 -22.92 6.51
CA LEU A 430 13.86 -21.54 6.87
C LEU A 430 14.95 -20.50 6.60
N SER A 431 16.23 -20.91 6.63
CA SER A 431 17.40 -20.05 6.41
C SER A 431 17.75 -19.83 4.92
N SER A 432 17.14 -20.59 4.01
CA SER A 432 17.51 -20.66 2.59
C SER A 432 16.71 -19.74 1.65
N LEU A 433 15.86 -18.86 2.19
CA LEU A 433 15.03 -17.95 1.39
C LEU A 433 15.84 -16.76 0.84
N PRO A 434 15.51 -16.27 -0.38
CA PRO A 434 16.19 -15.13 -0.96
C PRO A 434 15.97 -13.84 -0.14
N ASP A 435 17.05 -13.11 0.12
CA ASP A 435 17.03 -11.84 0.85
C ASP A 435 16.40 -10.75 -0.02
N VAL A 436 15.20 -10.29 0.34
CA VAL A 436 14.50 -9.22 -0.37
C VAL A 436 15.03 -7.88 0.16
N PRO A 437 15.67 -7.05 -0.68
CA PRO A 437 16.29 -5.81 -0.23
C PRO A 437 15.23 -4.83 0.29
N ARG A 438 15.35 -4.49 1.58
CA ARG A 438 14.49 -3.53 2.28
C ARG A 438 14.83 -2.10 1.83
N PRO A 439 13.86 -1.25 1.43
CA PRO A 439 14.12 0.16 1.22
C PRO A 439 14.44 0.86 2.55
N PRO A 440 15.35 1.85 2.57
CA PRO A 440 15.76 2.50 3.79
C PRO A 440 14.81 3.65 4.09
N LEU A 441 13.86 3.46 5.02
CA LEU A 441 13.32 4.49 5.91
C LEU A 441 12.17 3.88 6.73
N LYS A 442 12.48 3.40 7.94
CA LYS A 442 11.47 3.20 8.97
C LYS A 442 11.36 4.53 9.73
N LEU A 443 10.21 5.21 9.63
CA LEU A 443 9.83 6.26 10.58
C LEU A 443 10.09 5.73 12.00
N SER A 444 10.68 6.56 12.88
CA SER A 444 10.97 6.10 14.23
C SER A 444 9.66 5.90 15.00
N LYS A 445 9.65 4.98 15.97
CA LYS A 445 8.42 4.66 16.72
C LYS A 445 7.79 5.88 17.42
N LYS A 446 8.60 6.84 17.86
CA LYS A 446 8.08 8.11 18.43
C LYS A 446 7.30 8.90 17.38
N ASP A 447 7.75 8.88 16.14
CA ASP A 447 7.06 9.55 15.03
C ASP A 447 5.76 8.81 14.68
N TRP A 448 5.75 7.47 14.78
CA TRP A 448 4.53 6.66 14.62
C TRP A 448 3.48 6.90 15.70
N ASP A 449 3.86 6.90 16.97
CA ASP A 449 2.92 7.08 18.09
C ASP A 449 2.35 8.51 18.08
N VAL A 450 3.18 9.52 17.82
CA VAL A 450 2.76 10.93 17.69
C VAL A 450 1.83 11.11 16.49
N LEU A 451 2.13 10.48 15.35
CA LEU A 451 1.30 10.61 14.17
C LEU A 451 -0.02 9.85 14.31
N ASP A 452 -0.04 8.68 14.96
CA ASP A 452 -1.29 7.93 15.20
C ASP A 452 -2.24 8.70 16.14
N ASP A 453 -1.72 9.27 17.22
CA ASP A 453 -2.50 10.12 18.13
C ASP A 453 -2.99 11.38 17.43
N TRP A 454 -2.15 11.98 16.57
CA TRP A 454 -2.54 13.10 15.73
C TRP A 454 -3.65 12.71 14.74
N ILE A 455 -3.56 11.57 14.05
CA ILE A 455 -4.58 11.07 13.10
C ILE A 455 -5.91 10.82 13.82
N LYS A 456 -5.89 10.17 14.99
CA LYS A 456 -7.09 9.93 15.81
C LYS A 456 -7.74 11.24 16.25
N SER A 457 -6.94 12.19 16.74
CA SER A 457 -7.40 13.52 17.16
C SER A 457 -7.93 14.34 15.98
N TYR A 458 -7.25 14.29 14.83
CA TYR A 458 -7.63 14.95 13.59
C TYR A 458 -8.96 14.42 13.06
N ALA A 459 -9.10 13.09 12.97
CA ALA A 459 -10.33 12.44 12.53
C ALA A 459 -11.50 12.81 13.45
N LYS A 460 -11.30 12.71 14.78
CA LYS A 460 -12.31 13.09 15.78
C LYS A 460 -12.72 14.56 15.65
N GLY A 461 -11.76 15.48 15.57
CA GLY A 461 -12.03 16.91 15.42
C GLY A 461 -12.71 17.27 14.09
N PHE A 462 -12.43 16.52 13.01
CA PHE A 462 -13.14 16.66 11.74
C PHE A 462 -14.61 16.20 11.84
N PHE A 463 -14.90 15.08 12.53
CA PHE A 463 -16.27 14.62 12.76
C PHE A 463 -17.09 15.55 13.63
N GLU A 464 -16.47 16.09 14.68
CA GLU A 464 -17.14 17.06 15.56
C GLU A 464 -17.49 18.35 14.80
N ARG A 465 -16.69 18.75 13.80
CA ARG A 465 -16.98 19.89 12.92
C ARG A 465 -18.06 19.58 11.89
N GLN A 466 -18.00 18.44 11.22
CA GLN A 466 -19.07 18.04 10.28
C GLN A 466 -20.41 17.87 10.99
N ASN A 467 -20.46 17.22 12.15
CA ASN A 467 -21.70 17.09 12.93
C ASN A 467 -22.25 18.45 13.38
N ARG A 468 -21.39 19.46 13.61
CA ARG A 468 -21.84 20.84 13.88
C ARG A 468 -22.37 21.52 12.63
N GLU A 469 -21.75 21.34 11.47
CA GLU A 469 -22.24 21.88 10.19
C GLU A 469 -23.60 21.26 9.79
N TYR A 470 -23.83 19.97 10.07
CA TYR A 470 -25.12 19.32 9.87
C TYR A 470 -26.20 19.71 10.90
N ALA A 471 -25.80 20.16 12.10
CA ALA A 471 -26.75 20.64 13.12
C ALA A 471 -27.23 22.08 12.86
N ILE A 472 -26.49 22.88 12.08
CA ILE A 472 -26.81 24.30 11.81
C ILE A 472 -27.76 24.45 10.61
N THR A 473 -28.01 23.38 9.83
CA THR A 473 -28.89 23.44 8.64
C THR A 473 -30.40 23.32 8.92
N GLU A 474 -30.85 23.33 10.19
CA GLU A 474 -32.28 23.24 10.56
C GLU A 474 -32.89 24.54 11.15
N GLU A 475 -32.31 25.72 10.93
CA GLU A 475 -33.01 26.99 11.23
C GLU A 475 -33.23 27.86 9.99
N SER A 476 -34.49 28.26 9.82
CA SER A 476 -35.00 29.11 8.75
C SER A 476 -34.31 30.47 8.75
N SER A 477 -33.75 30.85 7.60
CA SER A 477 -33.08 32.12 7.38
C SER A 477 -33.96 33.34 7.73
N PRO A 478 -33.43 34.30 8.49
CA PRO A 478 -33.78 35.70 8.34
C PRO A 478 -32.68 36.39 7.52
N MET A 479 -33.07 36.92 6.37
CA MET A 479 -32.24 37.90 5.65
C MET A 479 -32.12 39.19 6.47
N ALA A 480 -30.95 39.82 6.30
CA ALA A 480 -30.63 41.26 6.39
C ALA A 480 -29.83 41.76 7.61
N GLU A 481 -28.68 42.33 7.24
CA GLU A 481 -27.91 43.45 7.85
C GLU A 481 -27.13 43.22 9.15
N GLU A 482 -25.81 43.02 9.06
CA GLU A 482 -24.76 44.07 9.08
C GLU A 482 -23.37 43.40 9.06
N VAL A 483 -22.45 43.91 8.22
CA VAL A 483 -21.04 43.46 8.15
C VAL A 483 -20.19 44.45 8.95
N PRO A 484 -19.50 44.05 10.05
CA PRO A 484 -18.48 44.89 10.65
C PRO A 484 -17.17 44.79 9.87
N ALA A 485 -16.56 45.95 9.63
CA ALA A 485 -15.40 46.16 8.77
C ALA A 485 -14.16 45.33 9.12
N LEU A 486 -13.50 44.82 8.08
CA LEU A 486 -12.17 44.21 8.13
C LEU A 486 -11.11 45.22 8.58
N HIS A 487 -10.38 44.88 9.64
CA HIS A 487 -9.06 45.47 9.89
C HIS A 487 -8.05 44.90 8.89
N ALA A 488 -7.32 45.82 8.24
CA ALA A 488 -6.34 45.56 7.21
C ALA A 488 -5.23 44.60 7.69
N ALA A 489 -5.12 43.46 7.03
CA ALA A 489 -3.94 42.61 7.07
C ALA A 489 -2.86 43.19 6.14
N GLY A 490 -1.63 43.24 6.64
CA GLY A 490 -0.45 43.68 5.91
C GLY A 490 -0.26 42.88 4.62
N SER A 491 0.16 43.60 3.60
CA SER A 491 0.51 43.12 2.26
C SER A 491 1.41 41.88 2.30
N LEU A 492 0.88 40.75 1.83
CA LEU A 492 1.69 39.69 1.25
C LEU A 492 2.21 40.21 -0.09
N GLU A 493 3.50 40.51 -0.15
CA GLU A 493 4.18 40.81 -1.41
C GLU A 493 4.04 39.63 -2.38
N GLU A 494 3.54 39.93 -3.57
CA GLU A 494 3.64 39.06 -4.74
C GLU A 494 5.12 38.84 -5.08
N VAL A 495 5.61 37.59 -4.95
CA VAL A 495 6.93 37.23 -5.49
C VAL A 495 6.77 36.83 -6.95
N PRO A 496 7.37 37.58 -7.91
CA PRO A 496 7.24 37.28 -9.33
C PRO A 496 8.13 36.08 -9.71
N ALA A 497 7.58 35.20 -10.54
CA ALA A 497 8.34 34.16 -11.25
C ALA A 497 9.32 34.79 -12.25
N SER A 498 10.64 34.49 -12.16
CA SER A 498 11.58 34.28 -13.30
C SER A 498 13.11 34.47 -13.04
N SER A 499 13.65 34.64 -11.83
CA SER A 499 15.08 35.02 -11.66
C SER A 499 16.07 33.99 -11.05
N SER A 500 15.69 32.72 -10.82
CA SER A 500 16.53 31.81 -10.02
C SER A 500 17.51 30.91 -10.77
N ALA A 501 17.77 31.08 -12.08
CA ALA A 501 18.74 30.28 -12.82
C ALA A 501 20.00 31.09 -13.21
N ARG A 502 21.18 30.56 -12.92
CA ARG A 502 22.49 31.18 -13.19
C ARG A 502 23.27 30.38 -14.23
N PHE A 503 23.95 31.06 -15.14
CA PHE A 503 24.88 30.42 -16.07
C PHE A 503 26.15 29.97 -15.33
N VAL A 504 26.52 28.70 -15.49
CA VAL A 504 27.61 28.08 -14.73
C VAL A 504 28.72 27.53 -15.61
N GLY A 505 28.46 27.22 -16.88
CA GLY A 505 29.52 26.78 -17.79
C GLY A 505 29.02 26.35 -19.16
N VAL A 506 29.95 25.87 -19.99
CA VAL A 506 29.63 25.28 -21.30
C VAL A 506 30.14 23.84 -21.31
N VAL A 507 29.27 22.91 -21.71
CA VAL A 507 29.61 21.51 -21.96
C VAL A 507 29.24 21.21 -23.41
N GLU A 508 30.19 20.74 -24.21
CA GLU A 508 29.99 20.40 -25.63
C GLU A 508 29.30 21.52 -26.44
N GLY A 509 29.71 22.77 -26.22
CA GLY A 509 29.16 23.94 -26.91
C GLY A 509 27.77 24.39 -26.43
N LYS A 510 27.13 23.68 -25.48
CA LYS A 510 25.83 24.05 -24.89
C LYS A 510 26.00 24.73 -23.54
N ARG A 511 25.20 25.78 -23.31
CA ARG A 511 25.18 26.51 -22.04
C ARG A 511 24.53 25.69 -20.94
N ILE A 512 25.20 25.56 -19.80
CA ILE A 512 24.70 24.89 -18.61
C ILE A 512 24.19 25.93 -17.62
N MET A 513 22.90 25.88 -17.37
CA MET A 513 22.22 26.69 -16.35
C MET A 513 22.10 25.87 -15.07
N ALA A 514 22.57 26.44 -13.96
CA ALA A 514 22.36 25.91 -12.63
C ALA A 514 21.25 26.68 -11.92
N ARG A 515 20.38 25.97 -11.22
CA ARG A 515 19.39 26.62 -10.38
C ARG A 515 20.03 27.13 -9.10
N VAL A 516 19.67 28.33 -8.68
CA VAL A 516 20.08 28.96 -7.44
C VAL A 516 18.95 28.81 -6.44
N PHE A 517 19.21 28.10 -5.35
CA PHE A 517 18.34 27.98 -4.20
C PHE A 517 18.72 29.02 -3.13
N GLY A 518 17.79 29.28 -2.20
CA GLY A 518 18.12 29.97 -0.95
C GLY A 518 19.13 29.17 -0.11
N GLU A 519 19.45 29.64 1.09
CA GLU A 519 20.30 28.87 2.01
C GLU A 519 19.58 27.59 2.45
N LEU A 520 20.07 26.45 1.96
CA LEU A 520 19.60 25.12 2.31
C LEU A 520 20.65 24.43 3.17
N SER A 521 20.20 23.58 4.09
CA SER A 521 21.13 22.69 4.80
C SER A 521 21.82 21.74 3.78
N PRO A 522 23.07 21.32 4.01
CA PRO A 522 23.78 20.46 3.08
C PRO A 522 23.01 19.18 2.73
N GLN A 523 22.38 18.55 3.74
CA GLN A 523 21.60 17.33 3.58
C GLN A 523 20.32 17.55 2.75
N LEU A 524 19.62 18.68 2.94
CA LEU A 524 18.42 19.00 2.18
C LEU A 524 18.77 19.33 0.72
N PHE A 525 19.88 20.04 0.51
CA PHE A 525 20.37 20.41 -0.81
C PHE A 525 20.79 19.18 -1.62
N GLU A 526 21.50 18.25 -0.99
CA GLU A 526 21.87 16.95 -1.54
C GLU A 526 20.62 16.15 -2.00
N LYS A 527 19.66 15.97 -1.09
CA LYS A 527 18.43 15.21 -1.37
C LYS A 527 17.59 15.87 -2.48
N ALA A 528 17.40 17.18 -2.43
CA ALA A 528 16.62 17.92 -3.43
C ALA A 528 17.23 17.78 -4.82
N MET A 529 18.56 17.89 -4.92
CA MET A 529 19.26 17.74 -6.19
C MET A 529 19.24 16.31 -6.71
N LEU A 530 19.46 15.31 -5.85
CA LEU A 530 19.38 13.91 -6.25
C LEU A 530 17.99 13.56 -6.80
N ARG A 531 16.92 14.01 -6.12
CA ARG A 531 15.54 13.83 -6.58
C ARG A 531 15.30 14.50 -7.92
N LYS A 532 15.80 15.73 -8.13
CA LYS A 532 15.61 16.42 -9.40
C LYS A 532 16.25 15.66 -10.56
N VAL A 533 17.42 15.05 -10.35
CA VAL A 533 18.05 14.17 -11.36
C VAL A 533 17.29 12.84 -11.49
N LEU A 534 16.75 12.25 -10.42
CA LEU A 534 16.02 10.98 -10.53
C LEU A 534 14.67 11.12 -11.24
N TYR A 535 13.94 12.21 -11.03
CA TYR A 535 12.52 12.29 -11.35
C TYR A 535 12.16 13.37 -12.39
N SER A 536 13.06 14.27 -12.75
CA SER A 536 12.75 15.19 -13.86
C SER A 536 12.59 14.41 -15.16
N LYS A 537 11.53 14.71 -15.90
CA LYS A 537 11.09 13.97 -17.09
C LYS A 537 12.22 13.64 -18.08
N PRO A 538 13.18 14.54 -18.42
CA PRO A 538 14.26 14.24 -19.36
C PRO A 538 15.24 13.23 -18.79
N SER A 539 15.54 13.33 -17.49
CA SER A 539 16.48 12.45 -16.82
C SER A 539 15.87 11.09 -16.50
N HIS A 540 14.65 11.06 -15.97
CA HIS A 540 13.95 9.84 -15.58
C HIS A 540 13.68 8.94 -16.78
N SER A 541 13.16 9.49 -17.88
CA SER A 541 12.90 8.74 -19.11
C SER A 541 14.17 8.17 -19.75
N PHE A 542 15.30 8.87 -19.60
CA PHE A 542 16.59 8.41 -20.07
C PHE A 542 17.15 7.27 -19.19
N LEU A 543 17.21 7.49 -17.88
CA LEU A 543 17.79 6.57 -16.91
C LEU A 543 17.00 5.26 -16.81
N PHE A 544 15.68 5.32 -16.67
CA PHE A 544 14.84 4.18 -16.28
C PHE A 544 14.13 3.59 -17.49
N THR A 545 14.89 2.82 -18.27
CA THR A 545 14.35 1.89 -19.27
C THR A 545 14.17 0.49 -18.67
N SER A 546 13.23 -0.30 -19.20
CA SER A 546 12.83 -1.63 -18.70
C SER A 546 13.94 -2.69 -18.57
N ALA A 547 15.16 -2.40 -19.02
CA ALA A 547 16.29 -3.32 -19.07
C ALA A 547 17.35 -3.10 -17.98
N SER A 548 17.16 -2.17 -17.04
CA SER A 548 18.23 -1.76 -16.10
C SER A 548 17.75 -1.77 -14.64
N PRO A 549 17.82 -2.91 -13.94
CA PRO A 549 17.29 -3.07 -12.57
C PRO A 549 18.17 -2.43 -11.48
N TYR A 550 19.43 -2.09 -11.78
CA TYR A 550 20.37 -1.56 -10.79
C TYR A 550 20.62 -0.07 -11.00
N ARG A 551 20.75 0.65 -9.88
CA ARG A 551 21.06 2.08 -9.84
C ARG A 551 22.06 2.38 -8.73
N GLU A 552 22.93 3.34 -8.97
CA GLU A 552 23.92 3.79 -7.99
C GLU A 552 24.10 5.31 -8.08
N PRO A 553 23.72 6.09 -7.05
CA PRO A 553 23.92 7.53 -7.02
C PRO A 553 25.28 7.93 -6.40
N VAL A 554 25.88 8.99 -6.94
CA VAL A 554 27.07 9.65 -6.40
C VAL A 554 26.80 11.14 -6.34
N ILE A 555 27.02 11.77 -5.19
CA ILE A 555 26.71 13.18 -4.98
C ILE A 555 28.00 13.91 -4.67
N VAL A 556 28.29 14.95 -5.44
CA VAL A 556 29.47 15.80 -5.27
C VAL A 556 29.02 17.16 -4.79
N GLN A 557 29.36 17.47 -3.54
CA GLN A 557 29.06 18.75 -2.92
C GLN A 557 30.36 19.45 -2.52
N ARG A 558 30.60 20.65 -3.05
CA ARG A 558 31.83 21.43 -2.81
C ARG A 558 31.50 22.90 -2.61
N HIS A 559 32.35 23.58 -1.84
CA HIS A 559 32.31 25.03 -1.73
C HIS A 559 32.79 25.65 -3.05
N ASP A 560 31.84 26.01 -3.90
CA ASP A 560 32.05 26.61 -5.22
C ASP A 560 30.86 27.54 -5.49
N PRO A 561 31.00 28.86 -5.26
CA PRO A 561 29.89 29.80 -5.39
C PRO A 561 29.53 30.13 -6.85
N VAL A 562 30.29 29.61 -7.82
CA VAL A 562 30.05 29.79 -9.27
C VAL A 562 29.58 28.49 -9.90
N GLY A 563 30.00 27.34 -9.35
CA GLY A 563 29.61 25.99 -9.75
C GLY A 563 30.39 25.39 -10.93
N ASN A 564 31.15 26.23 -11.65
CA ASN A 564 31.86 25.83 -12.86
C ASN A 564 32.96 24.81 -12.56
N SER A 565 33.72 25.03 -11.48
CA SER A 565 34.86 24.17 -11.15
C SER A 565 34.41 22.77 -10.72
N THR A 566 33.30 22.69 -9.99
CA THR A 566 32.69 21.42 -9.56
C THR A 566 32.13 20.67 -10.76
N LEU A 567 31.39 21.36 -11.64
CA LEU A 567 30.86 20.77 -12.87
C LEU A 567 31.97 20.26 -13.79
N GLN A 568 33.03 21.04 -14.02
CA GLN A 568 34.15 20.63 -14.87
C GLN A 568 34.89 19.41 -14.30
N SER A 569 35.07 19.35 -12.98
CA SER A 569 35.73 18.21 -12.32
C SER A 569 34.91 16.92 -12.51
N VAL A 570 33.59 16.99 -12.29
CA VAL A 570 32.68 15.86 -12.50
C VAL A 570 32.67 15.41 -13.96
N MET A 571 32.53 16.34 -14.90
CA MET A 571 32.52 16.02 -16.33
C MET A 571 33.85 15.41 -16.81
N SER A 572 34.98 15.92 -16.32
CA SER A 572 36.31 15.37 -16.64
C SER A 572 36.49 13.95 -16.11
N SER A 573 36.02 13.67 -14.89
CA SER A 573 36.05 12.32 -14.30
C SER A 573 35.16 11.34 -15.07
N LEU A 574 33.94 11.75 -15.44
CA LEU A 574 33.02 10.93 -16.22
C LEU A 574 33.55 10.63 -17.63
N SER A 575 34.17 11.63 -18.27
CA SER A 575 34.82 11.46 -19.57
C SER A 575 36.03 10.52 -19.48
N ALA A 576 36.88 10.65 -18.45
CA ALA A 576 37.98 9.72 -18.18
C ALA A 576 37.50 8.29 -17.89
N ALA A 577 36.31 8.14 -17.30
CA ALA A 577 35.66 6.85 -17.10
C ALA A 577 35.04 6.27 -18.39
N GLY A 578 35.08 7.00 -19.51
CA GLY A 578 34.58 6.58 -20.82
C GLY A 578 33.09 6.84 -21.05
N MET A 579 32.46 7.71 -20.26
CA MET A 579 31.07 8.15 -20.49
C MET A 579 31.05 9.26 -21.55
N THR A 580 30.18 9.13 -22.54
CA THR A 580 29.99 10.13 -23.60
C THR A 580 28.64 10.82 -23.43
N SER A 581 28.55 12.14 -23.64
CA SER A 581 27.27 12.83 -23.57
C SER A 581 26.40 12.46 -24.77
N GLU A 582 25.18 12.04 -24.49
CA GLU A 582 24.19 11.69 -25.51
C GLU A 582 23.29 12.89 -25.82
N SER A 583 22.88 13.60 -24.77
CA SER A 583 22.10 14.84 -24.93
C SER A 583 22.20 15.74 -23.69
N ILE A 584 21.91 17.01 -23.91
CA ILE A 584 21.83 18.04 -22.86
C ILE A 584 20.49 18.74 -23.03
N VAL A 585 19.66 18.70 -22.00
CA VAL A 585 18.27 19.16 -22.01
C VAL A 585 18.06 20.15 -20.87
N SER A 586 17.38 21.26 -21.13
CA SER A 586 17.05 22.26 -20.11
C SER A 586 15.55 22.27 -19.82
N GLU A 587 15.17 22.23 -18.56
CA GLU A 587 13.77 22.23 -18.09
C GLU A 587 13.68 22.94 -16.74
N GLU A 588 12.72 23.85 -16.57
CA GLU A 588 12.43 24.55 -15.31
C GLU A 588 13.66 25.18 -14.61
N GLY A 589 14.57 25.78 -15.38
CA GLY A 589 15.78 26.42 -14.85
C GLY A 589 16.90 25.45 -14.45
N PHE A 590 16.76 24.16 -14.73
CA PHE A 590 17.82 23.16 -14.64
C PHE A 590 18.34 22.78 -16.02
N THR A 591 19.58 22.31 -16.05
CA THR A 591 20.15 21.64 -17.22
C THR A 591 20.58 20.23 -16.82
N PHE A 592 20.09 19.24 -17.55
CA PHE A 592 20.40 17.83 -17.38
C PHE A 592 21.38 17.40 -18.46
N ILE A 593 22.47 16.77 -18.05
CA ILE A 593 23.47 16.20 -18.94
C ILE A 593 23.30 14.67 -18.90
N LEU A 594 22.85 14.11 -20.02
CA LEU A 594 22.57 12.69 -20.18
C LEU A 594 23.78 12.04 -20.85
N LEU A 595 24.28 10.98 -20.23
CA LEU A 595 25.54 10.33 -20.57
C LEU A 595 25.33 8.83 -20.73
N LYS A 596 26.11 8.19 -21.59
CA LYS A 596 26.04 6.75 -21.82
C LYS A 596 27.42 6.13 -22.01
N LYS A 597 27.55 4.87 -21.59
CA LYS A 597 28.67 3.98 -21.89
C LYS A 597 28.14 2.55 -21.92
N ASP A 598 28.24 1.89 -23.08
CA ASP A 598 27.72 0.54 -23.27
C ASP A 598 26.23 0.42 -22.85
N SER A 599 25.93 -0.44 -21.87
CA SER A 599 24.60 -0.61 -21.25
C SER A 599 24.33 0.32 -20.05
N VAL A 600 25.32 1.10 -19.62
CA VAL A 600 25.20 2.02 -18.48
C VAL A 600 24.80 3.41 -18.95
N LYS A 601 23.79 3.97 -18.30
CA LYS A 601 23.33 5.33 -18.49
C LYS A 601 23.63 6.14 -17.24
N ALA A 602 23.94 7.41 -17.41
CA ALA A 602 24.02 8.35 -16.30
C ALA A 602 23.36 9.68 -16.61
N SER A 603 22.89 10.35 -15.58
CA SER A 603 22.37 11.70 -15.67
C SER A 603 22.87 12.52 -14.50
N LEU A 604 23.09 13.81 -14.77
CA LEU A 604 23.49 14.78 -13.76
C LEU A 604 22.90 16.15 -14.03
N SER A 605 22.81 16.95 -12.97
CA SER A 605 22.47 18.37 -13.04
C SER A 605 23.25 19.14 -11.99
N VAL A 606 23.28 20.46 -12.09
CA VAL A 606 24.04 21.35 -11.20
C VAL A 606 23.12 22.40 -10.58
N ALA A 607 23.33 22.68 -9.30
CA ALA A 607 22.68 23.78 -8.60
C ALA A 607 23.60 24.41 -7.56
N LEU A 608 23.19 25.58 -7.07
CA LEU A 608 23.88 26.41 -6.09
C LEU A 608 22.96 26.69 -4.90
N SER A 609 23.50 26.66 -3.69
CA SER A 609 22.84 27.12 -2.46
C SER A 609 23.88 27.77 -1.55
N GLY A 610 23.71 29.05 -1.25
CA GLY A 610 24.73 29.86 -0.58
C GLY A 610 26.07 29.83 -1.34
N HIS A 611 27.14 29.37 -0.69
CA HIS A 611 28.47 29.21 -1.30
C HIS A 611 28.77 27.77 -1.78
N THR A 612 27.77 26.91 -1.81
CA THR A 612 27.94 25.48 -2.08
C THR A 612 27.32 25.10 -3.42
N THR A 613 28.03 24.31 -4.21
CA THR A 613 27.52 23.68 -5.43
C THR A 613 27.29 22.19 -5.18
N CYS A 614 26.17 21.68 -5.68
CA CYS A 614 25.83 20.26 -5.65
C CYS A 614 25.63 19.73 -7.07
N VAL A 615 26.32 18.63 -7.38
CA VAL A 615 26.24 17.89 -8.64
C VAL A 615 26.00 16.41 -8.34
N PRO A 616 24.73 15.96 -8.25
CA PRO A 616 24.41 14.55 -8.19
C PRO A 616 24.55 13.91 -9.57
N VAL A 617 25.14 12.72 -9.59
CA VAL A 617 25.26 11.83 -10.76
C VAL A 617 24.57 10.53 -10.42
N VAL A 618 23.60 10.12 -11.23
CA VAL A 618 22.90 8.84 -11.06
C VAL A 618 23.31 7.91 -12.18
N PHE A 619 23.86 6.74 -11.84
CA PHE A 619 24.15 5.67 -12.79
C PHE A 619 23.03 4.62 -12.77
N VAL A 620 22.65 4.10 -13.93
CA VAL A 620 21.67 3.02 -14.10
C VAL A 620 22.18 2.01 -15.13
N GLY A 621 22.05 0.72 -14.85
CA GLY A 621 22.57 -0.35 -15.71
C GLY A 621 22.08 -1.74 -15.31
N SER A 622 22.47 -2.74 -16.11
CA SER A 622 22.13 -4.14 -15.89
C SER A 622 23.16 -4.94 -15.09
N ASP A 623 24.38 -4.44 -14.94
CA ASP A 623 25.44 -5.06 -14.15
C ASP A 623 25.78 -4.21 -12.91
N LYS A 624 25.43 -4.72 -11.73
CA LYS A 624 25.69 -4.06 -10.45
C LYS A 624 27.19 -3.81 -10.20
N LYS A 625 28.07 -4.77 -10.54
CA LYS A 625 29.52 -4.63 -10.32
C LYS A 625 30.11 -3.51 -11.18
N GLN A 626 29.62 -3.37 -12.39
CA GLN A 626 30.03 -2.30 -13.30
C GLN A 626 29.61 -0.92 -12.78
N LEU A 627 28.39 -0.79 -12.23
CA LEU A 627 27.90 0.45 -11.61
C LEU A 627 28.71 0.81 -10.36
N ASP A 628 28.92 -0.15 -9.46
CA ASP A 628 29.68 0.05 -8.22
C ASP A 628 31.10 0.53 -8.54
N SER A 629 31.74 -0.05 -9.56
CA SER A 629 33.08 0.37 -10.02
C SER A 629 33.12 1.80 -10.56
N LEU A 630 32.12 2.19 -11.37
CA LEU A 630 32.02 3.55 -11.90
C LEU A 630 31.76 4.58 -10.79
N ALA A 631 30.84 4.25 -9.88
CA ALA A 631 30.52 5.10 -8.74
C ALA A 631 31.72 5.25 -7.81
N GLN A 632 32.45 4.17 -7.53
CA GLN A 632 33.66 4.21 -6.72
C GLN A 632 34.75 5.08 -7.35
N LYS A 633 35.02 4.95 -8.65
CA LYS A 633 36.00 5.81 -9.36
C LYS A 633 35.64 7.29 -9.27
N LEU A 634 34.37 7.63 -9.42
CA LEU A 634 33.91 9.01 -9.27
C LEU A 634 34.09 9.49 -7.82
N ARG A 635 33.73 8.67 -6.82
CA ARG A 635 33.95 8.99 -5.40
C ARG A 635 35.43 9.19 -5.06
N GLU A 636 36.32 8.36 -5.59
CA GLU A 636 37.78 8.46 -5.38
C GLU A 636 38.38 9.70 -6.05
N THR A 637 37.89 10.08 -7.24
CA THR A 637 38.34 11.31 -7.92
C THR A 637 37.80 12.58 -7.25
N MET A 638 36.68 12.47 -6.53
CA MET A 638 35.98 13.61 -5.92
C MET A 638 36.28 13.81 -4.43
N ARG A 639 36.87 12.82 -3.76
CA ARG A 639 37.55 12.98 -2.47
C ARG A 639 38.85 13.76 -2.65
#